data_AF-G0VBV8-F1
#
_entry.id   AF-G0VBV8-F1
#
_cell.length_a   1.000
_cell.length_b   1.000
_cell.length_c   1.000
_cell.angle_alpha   90.00
_cell.angle_beta   90.00
_cell.angle_gamma   90.00
#
_symmetry.space_group_name_H-M   'P 1'
#
loop_
_entity.id
_entity.type
_entity.pdbx_description
1 polymer ?
#
loop_
_entity_poly.entity_id
_entity_poly.type
_entity_poly.pdbx_seq_one_letter_code
_entity_poly.pdbx_strand_id
1 'polypeptide(L)'
;MSQFEIIIQRCASSLLPVLKKVSDEHKETILQKPLEEADFPENELSLKWDLLPTDSRETNNDPLVDLTLKRIITDLFSNFLTKDDEISQTDNLSSKLTLAASALDFCYNSKKNRHSPNSWSSTYFDLFATTLDLLTWPAGILAFWPYAESRLEWFKSNTIKDDDSKEITSNMSNLISYKAPLSERLRHWNEMLESSEINSFLNTPAHFKMKYKLQKFLSELLPIYEESNFNRSATISEAQHSGSSWNRVDTEGRRRTAPEIFFEDYIFIIENLISYPIGFIISPIEQRKDIETALQSLIDALLDKEDSFYREMKSNQKKLGTINNKLNINYQSNFENTKVQTPRFLTTSEPMMIKKQEFWQEFMTSQTEALPQPTLLDISTTNPTSLFDQMMTYTNDFYRKQFILQTCFVMSFIERFITSEDIRTFYKTCFQKDSTMLNVNFDNFKQSDPKSNKISTFCHFILKKRILHFYSTRDPVFTNLIQKLLDSDSLFLDTKVDSFKNFQNFVLPEERVMEVKESDYSFKKFGFIKLGNKAINNIWKIETGLNNINRPTSNSETLFDELREKWQLKSTNNEFEKEHQPKDMIVKRWQLLRSLRGQYLFNFNQLNEDVGIDGLFDASLMQQWTERKNNEKLEDLAHKEKIHNDKLQAARSYMAERENKKRASEEGAEEPPTKIAKIEKDGPPVQSLIEATESEINNGKTASNAITAAPNVIESPAGQLTEDTTAAAETNNKQT
;
A
#
# COMPACT_ATOMS: atom_id res chain seq x y z
N MET A 1 53.98 -45.95 17.83
CA MET A 1 53.29 -45.37 16.67
C MET A 1 53.27 -46.37 15.53
N SER A 2 52.21 -46.40 14.74
CA SER A 2 52.18 -47.06 13.43
C SER A 2 53.03 -46.27 12.42
N GLN A 3 53.38 -46.88 11.29
CA GLN A 3 54.06 -46.16 10.19
C GLN A 3 53.17 -45.03 9.63
N PHE A 4 51.85 -45.22 9.64
CA PHE A 4 50.86 -44.24 9.17
C PHE A 4 50.82 -42.98 10.04
N GLU A 5 50.84 -43.12 11.37
CA GLU A 5 50.94 -41.99 12.31
C GLU A 5 52.23 -41.17 12.10
N ILE A 6 53.35 -41.85 11.80
CA ILE A 6 54.63 -41.19 11.53
C ILE A 6 54.57 -40.39 10.21
N ILE A 7 53.84 -40.87 9.21
CA ILE A 7 53.61 -40.14 7.95
C ILE A 7 52.73 -38.92 8.21
N ILE A 8 51.58 -39.07 8.90
CA ILE A 8 50.70 -37.94 9.28
C ILE A 8 51.49 -36.86 10.03
N GLN A 9 52.27 -37.24 11.04
CA GLN A 9 53.04 -36.28 11.83
C GLN A 9 54.09 -35.54 10.99
N ARG A 10 54.73 -36.21 10.03
CA ARG A 10 55.69 -35.59 9.11
C ARG A 10 55.01 -34.62 8.15
N CYS A 11 53.88 -35.00 7.55
CA CYS A 11 53.11 -34.12 6.67
C CYS A 11 52.59 -32.89 7.44
N ALA A 12 52.06 -33.08 8.65
CA ALA A 12 51.62 -31.99 9.52
C ALA A 12 52.77 -31.03 9.87
N SER A 13 53.94 -31.54 10.23
CA SER A 13 55.13 -30.72 10.51
C SER A 13 55.71 -30.03 9.26
N SER A 14 55.41 -30.49 8.05
CA SER A 14 55.82 -29.86 6.79
C SER A 14 54.85 -28.75 6.33
N LEU A 15 53.54 -28.98 6.50
CA LEU A 15 52.48 -28.06 6.08
C LEU A 15 52.25 -26.91 7.09
N LEU A 16 52.44 -27.17 8.39
CA LEU A 16 52.25 -26.17 9.46
C LEU A 16 53.07 -24.88 9.26
N PRO A 17 54.37 -24.89 8.89
CA PRO A 17 55.12 -23.68 8.55
C PRO A 17 54.55 -22.89 7.37
N VAL A 18 54.01 -23.58 6.35
CA VAL A 18 53.40 -22.93 5.17
C VAL A 18 52.12 -22.21 5.57
N LEU A 19 51.20 -22.92 6.25
CA LEU A 19 49.95 -22.33 6.74
C LEU A 19 50.20 -21.20 7.73
N LYS A 20 51.24 -21.30 8.58
CA LYS A 20 51.63 -20.22 9.49
C LYS A 20 52.09 -18.99 8.71
N LYS A 21 52.91 -19.13 7.67
CA LYS A 21 53.36 -18.00 6.84
C LYS A 21 52.16 -17.23 6.26
N VAL A 22 51.21 -17.93 5.65
CA VAL A 22 49.99 -17.31 5.08
C VAL A 22 49.14 -16.67 6.19
N SER A 23 48.99 -17.34 7.33
CA SER A 23 48.28 -16.79 8.50
C SER A 23 48.93 -15.52 9.07
N ASP A 24 50.26 -15.41 9.05
CA ASP A 24 50.99 -14.24 9.54
C ASP A 24 50.93 -13.09 8.51
N GLU A 25 50.93 -13.40 7.21
CA GLU A 25 50.79 -12.42 6.12
C GLU A 25 49.37 -11.81 6.03
N HIS A 26 48.31 -12.58 6.35
CA HIS A 26 46.90 -12.15 6.26
C HIS A 26 46.22 -11.98 7.64
N LYS A 27 47.00 -11.86 8.73
CA LYS A 27 46.54 -11.96 10.12
C LYS A 27 45.34 -11.09 10.49
N GLU A 28 45.27 -9.84 10.00
CA GLU A 28 44.20 -8.90 10.34
C GLU A 28 42.90 -9.14 9.55
N THR A 29 42.98 -9.73 8.36
CA THR A 29 41.88 -9.78 7.39
C THR A 29 41.27 -11.16 7.20
N ILE A 30 42.01 -12.23 7.47
CA ILE A 30 41.60 -13.61 7.17
C ILE A 30 40.29 -14.02 7.86
N LEU A 31 40.02 -13.57 9.09
CA LEU A 31 38.75 -13.87 9.79
C LEU A 31 37.54 -13.15 9.17
N GLN A 32 37.73 -12.20 8.25
CA GLN A 32 36.66 -11.43 7.60
C GLN A 32 36.58 -11.64 6.08
N LYS A 33 37.66 -12.14 5.45
CA LYS A 33 37.76 -12.36 4.00
C LYS A 33 38.37 -13.72 3.69
N PRO A 34 37.88 -14.43 2.65
CA PRO A 34 38.50 -15.66 2.16
C PRO A 34 39.92 -15.40 1.63
N LEU A 35 40.79 -16.40 1.78
CA LEU A 35 42.06 -16.51 1.04
C LEU A 35 41.82 -17.05 -0.37
N GLU A 36 42.56 -16.53 -1.34
CA GLU A 36 42.48 -16.95 -2.74
C GLU A 36 43.39 -18.17 -3.00
N GLU A 37 43.20 -18.86 -4.13
CA GLU A 37 44.09 -19.97 -4.53
C GLU A 37 45.55 -19.49 -4.71
N ALA A 38 45.76 -18.21 -5.02
CA ALA A 38 47.08 -17.59 -5.19
C ALA A 38 47.86 -17.35 -3.87
N ASP A 39 47.20 -17.35 -2.72
CA ASP A 39 47.83 -17.12 -1.41
C ASP A 39 48.63 -18.35 -0.92
N PHE A 40 48.40 -19.52 -1.52
CA PHE A 40 49.02 -20.80 -1.14
C PHE A 40 49.99 -21.33 -2.23
N PRO A 41 51.09 -22.02 -1.87
CA PRO A 41 51.98 -22.62 -2.86
C PRO A 41 51.32 -23.72 -3.70
N GLU A 42 51.45 -23.65 -5.02
CA GLU A 42 50.85 -24.59 -5.98
C GLU A 42 51.23 -26.07 -5.71
N ASN A 43 52.46 -26.33 -5.27
CA ASN A 43 52.91 -27.69 -4.90
C ASN A 43 52.12 -28.27 -3.72
N GLU A 44 51.73 -27.42 -2.76
CA GLU A 44 50.97 -27.80 -1.57
C GLU A 44 49.48 -27.96 -1.92
N LEU A 45 48.91 -26.99 -2.65
CA LEU A 45 47.51 -27.07 -3.12
C LEU A 45 47.26 -28.26 -4.06
N SER A 46 48.25 -28.66 -4.86
CA SER A 46 48.17 -29.83 -5.74
C SER A 46 48.47 -31.16 -5.02
N LEU A 47 48.62 -31.14 -3.69
CA LEU A 47 48.77 -32.30 -2.81
C LEU A 47 49.99 -33.20 -3.13
N LYS A 48 51.00 -32.66 -3.82
CA LYS A 48 52.21 -33.39 -4.27
C LYS A 48 53.30 -33.40 -3.19
N TRP A 49 52.93 -33.68 -1.95
CA TRP A 49 53.85 -33.61 -0.80
C TRP A 49 55.01 -34.61 -0.94
N ASP A 50 56.25 -34.12 -0.87
CA ASP A 50 57.49 -34.91 -1.06
C ASP A 50 57.66 -36.05 -0.03
N LEU A 51 56.90 -36.01 1.06
CA LEU A 51 56.91 -37.00 2.15
C LEU A 51 56.00 -38.22 1.89
N LEU A 52 55.23 -38.21 0.80
CA LEU A 52 54.39 -39.33 0.38
C LEU A 52 55.24 -40.43 -0.31
N PRO A 53 55.08 -41.72 0.05
CA PRO A 53 55.71 -42.82 -0.67
C PRO A 53 55.42 -42.76 -2.19
N THR A 54 56.42 -43.07 -3.01
CA THR A 54 56.25 -43.06 -4.48
C THR A 54 55.17 -44.02 -4.95
N ASP A 55 55.02 -45.16 -4.26
CA ASP A 55 54.07 -46.22 -4.60
C ASP A 55 52.62 -45.86 -4.16
N SER A 56 52.43 -44.82 -3.34
CA SER A 56 51.10 -44.33 -2.93
C SER A 56 50.61 -43.13 -3.77
N ARG A 57 51.24 -42.84 -4.90
CA ARG A 57 50.77 -41.80 -5.84
C ARG A 57 49.58 -42.25 -6.71
N GLU A 58 49.30 -43.55 -6.76
CA GLU A 58 48.13 -44.13 -7.44
C GLU A 58 46.98 -44.49 -6.47
N THR A 59 47.19 -44.34 -5.15
CA THR A 59 46.16 -44.59 -4.12
C THR A 59 45.42 -43.32 -3.71
N ASN A 60 44.15 -43.45 -3.31
CA ASN A 60 43.38 -42.32 -2.78
C ASN A 60 44.01 -41.75 -1.50
N ASN A 61 44.60 -40.56 -1.60
CA ASN A 61 45.29 -39.88 -0.50
C ASN A 61 44.39 -38.88 0.27
N ASP A 62 43.13 -38.66 -0.14
CA ASP A 62 42.20 -37.76 0.55
C ASP A 62 42.15 -38.03 2.08
N PRO A 63 42.04 -39.28 2.58
CA PRO A 63 41.99 -39.54 4.02
C PRO A 63 43.27 -39.16 4.78
N LEU A 64 44.43 -39.17 4.11
CA LEU A 64 45.72 -38.78 4.70
C LEU A 64 45.84 -37.25 4.79
N VAL A 65 45.34 -36.53 3.79
CA VAL A 65 45.24 -35.06 3.81
C VAL A 65 44.28 -34.62 4.91
N ASP A 66 43.10 -35.24 4.98
CA ASP A 66 42.07 -34.96 5.97
C ASP A 66 42.58 -35.15 7.41
N LEU A 67 43.22 -36.29 7.69
CA LEU A 67 43.84 -36.56 8.99
C LEU A 67 45.02 -35.62 9.30
N THR A 68 45.76 -35.17 8.28
CA THR A 68 46.86 -34.21 8.45
C THR A 68 46.33 -32.82 8.84
N LEU A 69 45.30 -32.31 8.16
CA LEU A 69 44.65 -31.05 8.50
C LEU A 69 43.98 -31.10 9.87
N LYS A 70 43.28 -32.21 10.18
CA LYS A 70 42.65 -32.42 11.50
C LYS A 70 43.70 -32.49 12.62
N ARG A 71 44.85 -33.10 12.36
CA ARG A 71 45.99 -33.14 13.28
C ARG A 71 46.56 -31.74 13.53
N ILE A 72 46.75 -30.92 12.50
CA ILE A 72 47.21 -29.52 12.63
C ILE A 72 46.27 -28.71 13.54
N ILE A 73 44.95 -28.76 13.29
CA ILE A 73 43.96 -28.04 14.11
C ILE A 73 43.96 -28.56 15.57
N THR A 74 44.07 -29.88 15.76
CA THR A 74 44.11 -30.49 17.10
C THR A 74 45.37 -30.09 17.88
N ASP A 75 46.56 -30.18 17.28
CA ASP A 75 47.84 -29.86 17.94
C ASP A 75 47.97 -28.35 18.25
N LEU A 76 47.31 -27.51 17.46
CA LEU A 76 47.25 -26.06 17.63
C LEU A 76 46.47 -25.63 18.87
N PHE A 77 45.34 -26.26 19.18
CA PHE A 77 44.55 -25.94 20.39
C PHE A 77 44.95 -26.77 21.63
N SER A 78 45.51 -27.99 21.46
CA SER A 78 45.82 -28.91 22.58
C SER A 78 47.15 -28.64 23.33
N ASN A 79 47.67 -27.41 23.29
CA ASN A 79 48.86 -26.93 24.01
C ASN A 79 50.20 -27.65 23.70
N PHE A 80 50.28 -28.52 22.67
CA PHE A 80 51.53 -29.18 22.30
C PHE A 80 52.60 -28.24 21.71
N LEU A 81 52.20 -27.07 21.20
CA LEU A 81 53.07 -26.09 20.54
C LEU A 81 53.55 -24.94 21.44
N THR A 82 53.01 -24.77 22.66
CA THR A 82 53.35 -23.66 23.57
C THR A 82 54.24 -24.13 24.71
N LYS A 83 55.56 -24.19 24.46
CA LYS A 83 56.59 -24.37 25.49
C LYS A 83 57.53 -23.17 25.65
N ASP A 84 57.60 -22.33 24.65
CA ASP A 84 58.33 -21.07 24.65
C ASP A 84 57.34 -19.90 24.48
N ASP A 85 57.79 -18.69 24.84
CA ASP A 85 57.08 -17.40 24.80
C ASP A 85 55.89 -17.21 25.78
N GLU A 86 56.19 -16.59 26.93
CA GLU A 86 55.22 -15.99 27.88
C GLU A 86 54.59 -14.69 27.33
N ILE A 87 54.02 -14.74 26.13
CA ILE A 87 53.32 -13.61 25.49
C ILE A 87 51.82 -13.68 25.81
N SER A 88 51.17 -12.51 25.86
CA SER A 88 49.76 -12.29 26.19
C SER A 88 48.81 -13.35 25.62
N GLN A 89 48.00 -13.96 26.50
CA GLN A 89 47.06 -15.04 26.17
C GLN A 89 46.08 -14.67 25.04
N THR A 90 45.76 -13.38 24.90
CA THR A 90 44.94 -12.80 23.84
C THR A 90 45.58 -12.90 22.45
N ASP A 91 46.86 -12.58 22.32
CA ASP A 91 47.60 -12.62 21.06
C ASP A 91 47.86 -14.06 20.61
N ASN A 92 48.07 -14.95 21.59
CA ASN A 92 48.19 -16.39 21.41
C ASN A 92 46.87 -17.00 20.87
N LEU A 93 45.71 -16.58 21.38
CA LEU A 93 44.41 -17.00 20.83
C LEU A 93 44.18 -16.43 19.42
N SER A 94 44.50 -15.15 19.19
CA SER A 94 44.34 -14.53 17.87
C SER A 94 45.12 -15.27 16.77
N SER A 95 46.40 -15.58 16.99
CA SER A 95 47.22 -16.32 16.01
C SER A 95 46.77 -17.77 15.81
N LYS A 96 46.21 -18.41 16.86
CA LYS A 96 45.57 -19.72 16.75
C LYS A 96 44.32 -19.69 15.86
N LEU A 97 43.46 -18.68 16.01
CA LEU A 97 42.25 -18.51 15.19
C LEU A 97 42.58 -18.26 13.71
N THR A 98 43.56 -17.40 13.41
CA THR A 98 43.97 -17.11 12.02
C THR A 98 44.61 -18.31 11.34
N LEU A 99 45.37 -19.12 12.08
CA LEU A 99 45.99 -20.33 11.53
C LEU A 99 44.98 -21.49 11.36
N ALA A 100 43.97 -21.59 12.24
CA ALA A 100 42.84 -22.49 12.02
C ALA A 100 42.01 -22.09 10.78
N ALA A 101 41.75 -20.79 10.58
CA ALA A 101 41.13 -20.27 9.36
C ALA A 101 41.96 -20.59 8.10
N SER A 102 43.29 -20.45 8.17
CA SER A 102 44.20 -20.79 7.06
C SER A 102 44.14 -22.27 6.67
N ALA A 103 44.03 -23.18 7.64
CA ALA A 103 43.89 -24.62 7.40
C ALA A 103 42.52 -25.00 6.77
N LEU A 104 41.46 -24.27 7.12
CA LEU A 104 40.12 -24.46 6.55
C LEU A 104 40.03 -23.91 5.12
N ASP A 105 40.57 -22.72 4.86
CA ASP A 105 40.65 -22.14 3.51
C ASP A 105 41.51 -23.00 2.58
N PHE A 106 42.63 -23.55 3.08
CA PHE A 106 43.42 -24.53 2.33
C PHE A 106 42.61 -25.79 1.97
N CYS A 107 41.74 -26.27 2.87
CA CYS A 107 40.85 -27.39 2.60
C CYS A 107 39.81 -27.07 1.49
N TYR A 108 39.34 -25.82 1.41
CA TYR A 108 38.47 -25.35 0.34
C TYR A 108 39.22 -25.19 -0.98
N ASN A 109 40.38 -24.52 -0.99
CA ASN A 109 41.13 -24.23 -2.21
C ASN A 109 41.79 -25.49 -2.81
N SER A 110 42.10 -26.51 -2.00
CA SER A 110 42.57 -27.82 -2.51
C SER A 110 41.48 -28.72 -3.13
N LYS A 111 40.19 -28.32 -3.10
CA LYS A 111 39.05 -29.15 -3.56
C LYS A 111 39.19 -29.73 -4.97
N LYS A 112 39.78 -28.96 -5.91
CA LYS A 112 39.96 -29.38 -7.32
C LYS A 112 41.05 -30.44 -7.52
N ASN A 113 41.96 -30.59 -6.55
CA ASN A 113 43.12 -31.50 -6.63
C ASN A 113 42.95 -32.79 -5.83
N ARG A 114 41.83 -32.97 -5.12
CA ARG A 114 41.48 -34.20 -4.40
C ARG A 114 41.15 -35.34 -5.36
N HIS A 115 41.42 -36.58 -4.94
CA HIS A 115 41.05 -37.78 -5.70
C HIS A 115 39.52 -37.92 -5.80
N SER A 116 38.77 -37.46 -4.80
CA SER A 116 37.32 -37.28 -4.90
C SER A 116 36.98 -35.79 -4.78
N PRO A 117 36.71 -35.06 -5.88
CA PRO A 117 36.38 -33.64 -5.84
C PRO A 117 35.06 -33.29 -5.11
N ASN A 118 34.34 -34.29 -4.57
CA ASN A 118 33.19 -34.10 -3.68
C ASN A 118 33.47 -34.56 -2.22
N SER A 119 34.68 -35.03 -1.87
CA SER A 119 35.02 -35.38 -0.48
C SER A 119 35.21 -34.15 0.41
N TRP A 120 35.74 -33.06 -0.18
CA TRP A 120 36.18 -31.85 0.52
C TRP A 120 35.11 -31.26 1.43
N SER A 121 33.82 -31.30 1.06
CA SER A 121 32.75 -30.68 1.85
C SER A 121 32.57 -31.43 3.18
N SER A 122 32.65 -32.76 3.17
CA SER A 122 32.61 -33.57 4.39
C SER A 122 33.83 -33.31 5.28
N THR A 123 35.02 -33.15 4.68
CA THR A 123 36.24 -32.76 5.42
C THR A 123 36.11 -31.37 6.03
N TYR A 124 35.69 -30.37 5.25
CA TYR A 124 35.60 -28.97 5.66
C TYR A 124 34.60 -28.78 6.81
N PHE A 125 33.45 -29.45 6.75
CA PHE A 125 32.49 -29.50 7.85
C PHE A 125 33.04 -30.22 9.10
N ASP A 126 33.87 -31.28 8.95
CA ASP A 126 34.50 -31.97 10.08
C ASP A 126 35.61 -31.14 10.75
N LEU A 127 36.46 -30.47 9.95
CA LEU A 127 37.49 -29.55 10.44
C LEU A 127 36.87 -28.33 11.13
N PHE A 128 35.80 -27.77 10.59
CA PHE A 128 35.08 -26.63 11.18
C PHE A 128 34.43 -27.02 12.52
N ALA A 129 33.73 -28.16 12.58
CA ALA A 129 33.19 -28.68 13.84
C ALA A 129 34.31 -28.95 14.87
N THR A 130 35.38 -29.63 14.46
CA THR A 130 36.56 -29.88 15.32
C THR A 130 37.17 -28.57 15.85
N THR A 131 37.15 -27.49 15.06
CA THR A 131 37.60 -26.16 15.49
C THR A 131 36.67 -25.58 16.56
N LEU A 132 35.35 -25.67 16.39
CA LEU A 132 34.38 -25.19 17.40
C LEU A 132 34.46 -25.98 18.71
N ASP A 133 34.69 -27.29 18.64
CA ASP A 133 34.80 -28.18 19.81
C ASP A 133 36.06 -27.93 20.66
N LEU A 134 37.12 -27.40 20.04
CA LEU A 134 38.38 -27.07 20.69
C LEU A 134 38.45 -25.62 21.23
N LEU A 135 37.44 -24.79 20.94
CA LEU A 135 37.36 -23.41 21.41
C LEU A 135 36.65 -23.28 22.76
N THR A 136 37.05 -22.27 23.54
CA THR A 136 36.39 -21.97 24.82
C THR A 136 35.05 -21.29 24.60
N TRP A 137 33.98 -21.81 25.22
CA TRP A 137 32.65 -21.22 25.11
C TRP A 137 32.48 -20.09 26.15
N PRO A 138 31.74 -19.02 25.84
CA PRO A 138 31.29 -18.60 24.51
C PRO A 138 32.35 -17.78 23.76
N ALA A 139 33.41 -17.32 24.44
CA ALA A 139 34.30 -16.26 23.95
C ALA A 139 35.15 -16.66 22.73
N GLY A 140 35.72 -17.87 22.71
CA GLY A 140 36.52 -18.36 21.59
C GLY A 140 35.68 -18.56 20.32
N ILE A 141 34.48 -19.13 20.47
CA ILE A 141 33.52 -19.29 19.35
C ILE A 141 33.10 -17.92 18.81
N LEU A 142 32.77 -16.95 19.67
CA LEU A 142 32.42 -15.59 19.25
C LEU A 142 33.57 -14.84 18.55
N ALA A 143 34.82 -15.05 18.99
CA ALA A 143 35.99 -14.47 18.35
C ALA A 143 36.30 -15.10 16.98
N PHE A 144 36.01 -16.39 16.80
CA PHE A 144 36.16 -17.09 15.52
C PHE A 144 35.00 -16.81 14.55
N TRP A 145 33.81 -16.49 15.07
CA TRP A 145 32.56 -16.46 14.30
C TRP A 145 32.55 -15.63 12.99
N PRO A 146 33.25 -14.48 12.87
CA PRO A 146 33.36 -13.75 11.60
C PRO A 146 33.82 -14.62 10.43
N TYR A 147 34.65 -15.65 10.69
CA TYR A 147 35.07 -16.63 9.69
C TYR A 147 33.87 -17.34 9.06
N ALA A 148 32.98 -17.88 9.89
CA ALA A 148 31.81 -18.64 9.45
C ALA A 148 30.81 -17.77 8.66
N GLU A 149 30.59 -16.52 9.10
CA GLU A 149 29.70 -15.59 8.39
C GLU A 149 30.29 -15.13 7.05
N SER A 150 31.60 -14.90 6.96
CA SER A 150 32.26 -14.49 5.70
C SER A 150 32.27 -15.57 4.60
N ARG A 151 32.13 -16.85 4.98
CA ARG A 151 32.28 -18.02 4.09
C ARG A 151 31.02 -18.90 4.02
N LEU A 152 29.86 -18.34 4.37
CA LEU A 152 28.56 -19.03 4.38
C LEU A 152 28.25 -19.75 3.04
N GLU A 153 28.54 -19.12 1.90
CA GLU A 153 28.30 -19.72 0.58
C GLU A 153 29.18 -20.96 0.29
N TRP A 154 30.36 -21.06 0.91
CA TRP A 154 31.19 -22.26 0.82
C TRP A 154 30.52 -23.44 1.54
N PHE A 155 29.94 -23.22 2.72
CA PHE A 155 29.20 -24.28 3.42
C PHE A 155 27.95 -24.73 2.63
N LYS A 156 27.24 -23.81 1.96
CA LYS A 156 26.10 -24.13 1.07
C LYS A 156 26.50 -24.97 -0.16
N SER A 157 27.78 -24.98 -0.53
CA SER A 157 28.31 -25.75 -1.65
C SER A 157 28.62 -27.20 -1.25
N ASN A 158 27.68 -28.11 -1.53
CA ASN A 158 27.84 -29.53 -1.18
C ASN A 158 28.71 -30.29 -2.20
N THR A 159 28.45 -30.07 -3.49
CA THR A 159 29.12 -30.72 -4.62
C THR A 159 29.67 -29.71 -5.60
N ILE A 160 30.84 -29.99 -6.18
CA ILE A 160 31.32 -29.26 -7.36
C ILE A 160 30.39 -29.63 -8.53
N LYS A 161 29.94 -28.62 -9.29
CA LYS A 161 29.22 -28.81 -10.56
C LYS A 161 30.23 -28.63 -11.69
N ASP A 162 30.16 -29.46 -12.73
CA ASP A 162 31.16 -29.51 -13.83
C ASP A 162 31.24 -28.26 -14.73
N ASP A 163 30.50 -27.20 -14.38
CA ASP A 163 30.42 -25.94 -15.09
C ASP A 163 31.00 -24.82 -14.19
N ASP A 164 32.32 -24.63 -14.24
CA ASP A 164 33.05 -23.55 -13.54
C ASP A 164 32.51 -22.14 -13.91
N SER A 165 31.72 -22.01 -14.99
CA SER A 165 31.05 -20.73 -15.34
C SER A 165 29.77 -20.46 -14.53
N LYS A 166 29.32 -21.46 -13.76
CA LYS A 166 28.22 -21.45 -12.81
C LYS A 166 28.73 -21.74 -11.40
N GLU A 167 29.59 -20.84 -10.89
CA GLU A 167 29.61 -20.55 -9.46
C GLU A 167 28.17 -20.48 -8.94
N ILE A 168 27.92 -21.09 -7.77
CA ILE A 168 26.56 -21.32 -7.27
C ILE A 168 25.78 -20.00 -7.28
N THR A 169 24.61 -20.00 -7.93
CA THR A 169 23.69 -18.87 -7.95
C THR A 169 23.43 -18.44 -6.50
N SER A 170 23.90 -17.24 -6.14
CA SER A 170 24.66 -16.97 -4.89
C SER A 170 23.86 -16.90 -3.59
N ASN A 171 22.75 -17.63 -3.53
CA ASN A 171 21.84 -17.75 -2.40
C ASN A 171 21.24 -19.18 -2.25
N MET A 172 21.46 -20.10 -3.21
CA MET A 172 20.80 -21.41 -3.24
C MET A 172 21.64 -22.53 -2.60
N SER A 173 21.21 -22.97 -1.41
CA SER A 173 21.79 -24.15 -0.75
C SER A 173 21.37 -25.46 -1.42
N ASN A 174 22.32 -26.39 -1.54
CA ASN A 174 22.07 -27.76 -2.00
C ASN A 174 22.28 -28.77 -0.84
N LEU A 175 22.31 -28.28 0.39
CA LEU A 175 22.37 -29.10 1.61
C LEU A 175 21.00 -29.73 1.92
N ILE A 176 21.03 -30.86 2.61
CA ILE A 176 19.85 -31.55 3.14
C ILE A 176 20.25 -32.16 4.50
N SER A 177 19.50 -31.84 5.54
CA SER A 177 19.74 -32.19 6.95
C SER A 177 20.02 -33.67 7.22
N TYR A 178 19.36 -34.61 6.52
CA TYR A 178 19.57 -36.06 6.71
C TYR A 178 20.67 -36.67 5.81
N LYS A 179 21.46 -35.85 5.11
CA LYS A 179 22.56 -36.30 4.24
C LYS A 179 23.91 -35.73 4.69
N ALA A 180 25.00 -36.37 4.27
CA ALA A 180 26.32 -35.78 4.34
C ALA A 180 26.38 -34.46 3.52
N PRO A 181 27.12 -33.43 3.99
CA PRO A 181 27.95 -33.41 5.20
C PRO A 181 27.20 -33.11 6.50
N LEU A 182 25.91 -32.74 6.45
CA LEU A 182 25.18 -32.20 7.61
C LEU A 182 24.70 -33.23 8.64
N SER A 183 24.39 -34.47 8.26
CA SER A 183 23.60 -35.39 9.11
C SER A 183 24.13 -35.61 10.53
N GLU A 184 25.45 -35.69 10.70
CA GLU A 184 26.09 -35.81 12.01
C GLU A 184 26.36 -34.43 12.65
N ARG A 185 26.67 -33.42 11.83
CA ARG A 185 27.08 -32.08 12.30
C ARG A 185 25.90 -31.27 12.81
N LEU A 186 24.77 -31.30 12.12
CA LEU A 186 23.52 -30.69 12.56
C LEU A 186 23.03 -31.32 13.88
N ARG A 187 23.19 -32.64 14.03
CA ARG A 187 22.91 -33.32 15.31
C ARG A 187 23.83 -32.81 16.42
N HIS A 188 25.14 -32.84 16.20
CA HIS A 188 26.14 -32.38 17.16
C HIS A 188 25.93 -30.91 17.57
N TRP A 189 25.68 -30.02 16.60
CA TRP A 189 25.38 -28.60 16.85
C TRP A 189 24.05 -28.40 17.60
N ASN A 190 23.05 -29.25 17.39
CA ASN A 190 21.83 -29.23 18.19
C ASN A 190 22.07 -29.72 19.62
N GLU A 191 22.85 -30.79 19.83
CA GLU A 191 23.25 -31.26 21.18
C GLU A 191 24.09 -30.18 21.91
N MET A 192 24.95 -29.44 21.20
CA MET A 192 25.64 -28.25 21.73
C MET A 192 24.65 -27.15 22.16
N LEU A 193 23.68 -26.80 21.30
CA LEU A 193 22.68 -25.77 21.57
C LEU A 193 21.78 -26.14 22.77
N GLU A 194 21.35 -27.40 22.87
CA GLU A 194 20.57 -27.95 23.97
C GLU A 194 21.36 -27.87 25.29
N SER A 195 22.65 -28.23 25.28
CA SER A 195 23.51 -28.10 26.47
C SER A 195 23.66 -26.66 26.96
N SER A 196 23.65 -25.68 26.04
CA SER A 196 23.65 -24.25 26.37
C SER A 196 22.29 -23.75 26.87
N GLU A 197 21.20 -24.46 26.62
CA GLU A 197 19.85 -24.10 27.05
C GLU A 197 19.53 -24.65 28.45
N ILE A 198 19.94 -25.89 28.72
CA ILE A 198 19.85 -26.53 30.04
C ILE A 198 20.57 -25.69 31.11
N ASN A 199 21.68 -25.04 30.76
CA ASN A 199 22.47 -24.18 31.66
C ASN A 199 21.94 -22.73 31.78
N SER A 200 20.71 -22.46 31.33
CA SER A 200 20.01 -21.15 31.33
C SER A 200 20.28 -20.22 32.53
N PHE A 201 20.31 -20.76 33.76
CA PHE A 201 20.51 -20.01 35.00
C PHE A 201 21.81 -19.19 35.08
N LEU A 202 22.89 -19.62 34.40
CA LEU A 202 24.20 -18.96 34.42
C LEU A 202 24.58 -18.33 33.06
N ASN A 203 23.67 -18.34 32.08
CA ASN A 203 23.94 -17.78 30.77
C ASN A 203 24.14 -16.26 30.82
N THR A 204 25.32 -15.82 30.38
CA THR A 204 25.63 -14.40 30.16
C THR A 204 25.14 -13.93 28.78
N PRO A 205 25.06 -12.62 28.49
CA PRO A 205 24.74 -12.12 27.15
C PRO A 205 25.59 -12.74 26.03
N ALA A 206 26.86 -13.04 26.30
CA ALA A 206 27.74 -13.74 25.34
C ALA A 206 27.26 -15.16 25.00
N HIS A 207 26.64 -15.88 25.93
CA HIS A 207 26.06 -17.22 25.67
C HIS A 207 24.85 -17.11 24.72
N PHE A 208 23.93 -16.18 24.98
CA PHE A 208 22.79 -15.92 24.09
C PHE A 208 23.22 -15.43 22.70
N LYS A 209 24.26 -14.58 22.64
CA LYS A 209 24.88 -14.08 21.41
C LYS A 209 25.50 -15.22 20.59
N MET A 210 26.19 -16.17 21.25
CA MET A 210 26.71 -17.39 20.62
C MET A 210 25.58 -18.31 20.12
N LYS A 211 24.57 -18.57 20.96
CA LYS A 211 23.38 -19.38 20.61
C LYS A 211 22.68 -18.82 19.37
N TYR A 212 22.39 -17.52 19.37
CA TYR A 212 21.79 -16.81 18.23
C TYR A 212 22.63 -16.93 16.96
N LYS A 213 23.95 -16.69 17.05
CA LYS A 213 24.86 -16.78 15.90
C LYS A 213 24.90 -18.18 15.28
N LEU A 214 24.97 -19.23 16.10
CA LEU A 214 24.91 -20.62 15.64
C LEU A 214 23.54 -20.98 15.06
N GLN A 215 22.43 -20.67 15.75
CA GLN A 215 21.08 -20.91 15.23
C GLN A 215 20.81 -20.19 13.90
N LYS A 216 21.24 -18.92 13.77
CA LYS A 216 21.16 -18.14 12.53
C LYS A 216 21.89 -18.86 11.39
N PHE A 217 23.14 -19.25 11.60
CA PHE A 217 23.94 -19.95 10.60
C PHE A 217 23.29 -21.26 10.16
N LEU A 218 22.82 -22.10 11.09
CA LEU A 218 22.11 -23.34 10.75
C LEU A 218 20.84 -23.08 9.90
N SER A 219 20.10 -22.01 10.21
CA SER A 219 18.90 -21.64 9.45
C SER A 219 19.21 -21.03 8.08
N GLU A 220 20.36 -20.35 7.93
CA GLU A 220 20.88 -19.82 6.66
C GLU A 220 21.57 -20.90 5.79
N LEU A 221 22.00 -22.02 6.37
CA LEU A 221 22.53 -23.18 5.63
C LEU A 221 21.43 -23.99 4.93
N LEU A 222 20.25 -24.11 5.55
CA LEU A 222 19.14 -24.92 5.05
C LEU A 222 18.18 -24.06 4.21
N PRO A 223 17.55 -24.58 3.14
CA PRO A 223 16.44 -23.89 2.48
C PRO A 223 15.25 -23.66 3.43
N ILE A 224 14.50 -22.56 3.24
CA ILE A 224 13.35 -22.19 4.09
C ILE A 224 12.25 -23.27 4.08
N TYR A 225 12.07 -23.95 2.95
CA TYR A 225 11.09 -25.02 2.78
C TYR A 225 11.54 -26.38 3.33
N GLU A 226 12.77 -26.51 3.85
CA GLU A 226 13.26 -27.80 4.35
C GLU A 226 12.57 -28.18 5.67
N GLU A 227 12.21 -29.45 5.79
CA GLU A 227 11.41 -30.01 6.91
C GLU A 227 12.01 -29.80 8.31
N SER A 228 13.30 -29.49 8.40
CA SER A 228 14.07 -29.24 9.63
C SER A 228 14.38 -27.76 9.88
N ASN A 229 14.12 -26.86 8.92
CA ASN A 229 14.34 -25.42 9.08
C ASN A 229 13.10 -24.66 9.59
N PHE A 230 11.96 -25.34 9.74
CA PHE A 230 10.76 -24.80 10.38
C PHE A 230 10.22 -25.75 11.46
N ASN A 231 9.83 -25.20 12.61
CA ASN A 231 9.35 -26.03 13.71
C ASN A 231 7.99 -26.67 13.40
N ARG A 232 7.94 -28.01 13.42
CA ARG A 232 6.75 -28.84 13.19
C ARG A 232 6.05 -29.32 14.48
N SER A 233 6.59 -29.03 15.67
CA SER A 233 5.99 -29.46 16.94
C SER A 233 4.59 -28.87 17.16
N ALA A 234 3.83 -29.53 18.05
CA ALA A 234 2.54 -29.06 18.52
C ALA A 234 2.62 -27.96 19.60
N THR A 235 3.81 -27.67 20.15
CA THR A 235 4.03 -26.56 21.10
C THR A 235 3.88 -25.20 20.42
N ILE A 236 3.21 -24.27 21.10
CA ILE A 236 2.83 -22.93 20.57
C ILE A 236 3.55 -21.82 21.33
N SER A 237 3.74 -22.00 22.64
CA SER A 237 4.68 -21.25 23.47
C SER A 237 5.46 -22.26 24.31
N GLU A 238 6.71 -21.95 24.61
CA GLU A 238 7.42 -22.55 25.74
C GLU A 238 6.91 -21.92 27.05
N ALA A 239 7.24 -22.52 28.19
CA ALA A 239 6.83 -22.01 29.49
C ALA A 239 7.57 -20.70 29.81
N GLN A 240 6.84 -19.60 29.96
CA GLN A 240 7.41 -18.25 30.07
C GLN A 240 7.89 -17.93 31.50
N HIS A 241 8.80 -18.76 32.03
CA HIS A 241 9.48 -18.55 33.30
C HIS A 241 10.51 -17.42 33.19
N SER A 242 10.00 -16.19 33.10
CA SER A 242 10.78 -14.96 32.97
C SER A 242 11.12 -14.40 34.35
N GLY A 243 12.38 -14.07 34.56
CA GLY A 243 12.86 -13.50 35.82
C GLY A 243 13.91 -14.33 36.57
N SER A 244 14.78 -13.58 37.22
CA SER A 244 15.84 -14.07 38.09
C SER A 244 15.31 -14.91 39.25
N SER A 245 15.73 -16.17 39.35
CA SER A 245 15.55 -17.02 40.53
C SER A 245 16.38 -16.56 41.73
N TRP A 246 17.33 -15.63 41.54
CA TRP A 246 18.08 -14.97 42.63
C TRP A 246 17.24 -13.95 43.43
N ASN A 247 16.04 -13.57 42.96
CA ASN A 247 15.16 -12.59 43.62
C ASN A 247 13.72 -13.11 43.84
N ARG A 248 13.59 -14.41 44.15
CA ARG A 248 12.31 -15.04 44.53
C ARG A 248 11.89 -14.59 45.93
N VAL A 249 10.58 -14.37 46.12
CA VAL A 249 9.97 -14.07 47.43
C VAL A 249 9.06 -15.22 47.84
N ASP A 250 9.24 -15.75 49.04
CA ASP A 250 8.34 -16.76 49.61
C ASP A 250 7.05 -16.11 50.13
N THR A 251 5.93 -16.37 49.45
CA THR A 251 4.60 -15.82 49.74
C THR A 251 3.75 -16.71 50.67
N GLU A 252 4.21 -17.91 51.00
CA GLU A 252 3.43 -18.88 51.76
C GLU A 252 3.04 -18.37 53.17
N GLY A 253 1.78 -18.61 53.53
CA GLY A 253 1.26 -18.36 54.88
C GLY A 253 0.93 -16.91 55.25
N ARG A 254 1.08 -15.94 54.34
CA ARG A 254 0.78 -14.51 54.61
C ARG A 254 -0.64 -14.10 54.20
N ARG A 255 -1.10 -12.95 54.72
CA ARG A 255 -2.36 -12.32 54.26
C ARG A 255 -2.13 -11.70 52.88
N ARG A 256 -2.74 -12.28 51.85
CA ARG A 256 -2.64 -11.82 50.45
C ARG A 256 -2.90 -10.32 50.32
N THR A 257 -1.87 -9.62 49.87
CA THR A 257 -1.87 -8.22 49.47
C THR A 257 -2.26 -8.07 47.99
N ALA A 258 -2.57 -6.87 47.53
CA ALA A 258 -2.95 -6.64 46.12
C ALA A 258 -1.87 -7.08 45.10
N PRO A 259 -0.55 -6.87 45.34
CA PRO A 259 0.51 -7.43 44.50
C PRO A 259 0.52 -8.96 44.46
N GLU A 260 0.28 -9.63 45.59
CA GLU A 260 0.26 -11.11 45.66
C GLU A 260 -0.96 -11.69 44.92
N ILE A 261 -2.14 -11.05 45.01
CA ILE A 261 -3.34 -11.47 44.25
C ILE A 261 -3.12 -11.27 42.75
N PHE A 262 -2.64 -10.09 42.34
CA PHE A 262 -2.33 -9.80 40.93
C PHE A 262 -1.27 -10.76 40.37
N PHE A 263 -0.28 -11.14 41.18
CA PHE A 263 0.72 -12.14 40.81
C PHE A 263 0.11 -13.54 40.66
N GLU A 264 -0.71 -14.01 41.60
CA GLU A 264 -1.40 -15.30 41.47
C GLU A 264 -2.27 -15.36 40.19
N ASP A 265 -3.09 -14.33 39.93
CA ASP A 265 -3.92 -14.24 38.72
C ASP A 265 -3.07 -14.21 37.44
N TYR A 266 -1.98 -13.42 37.43
CA TYR A 266 -1.08 -13.30 36.27
C TYR A 266 -0.39 -14.64 35.95
N ILE A 267 0.20 -15.30 36.95
CA ILE A 267 0.87 -16.60 36.76
C ILE A 267 -0.13 -17.66 36.30
N PHE A 268 -1.32 -17.71 36.92
CA PHE A 268 -2.38 -18.64 36.55
C PHE A 268 -2.76 -18.51 35.06
N ILE A 269 -2.88 -17.28 34.55
CA ILE A 269 -3.14 -17.00 33.13
C ILE A 269 -1.93 -17.34 32.23
N ILE A 270 -0.70 -17.02 32.64
CA ILE A 270 0.50 -17.36 31.87
C ILE A 270 0.64 -18.88 31.70
N GLU A 271 0.41 -19.66 32.76
CA GLU A 271 0.53 -21.11 32.73
C GLU A 271 -0.64 -21.79 31.98
N ASN A 272 -1.88 -21.45 32.32
CA ASN A 272 -3.07 -22.20 31.86
C ASN A 272 -3.65 -21.72 30.53
N LEU A 273 -3.24 -20.55 30.02
CA LEU A 273 -3.75 -19.97 28.78
C LEU A 273 -2.64 -19.58 27.80
N ILE A 274 -1.64 -18.81 28.23
CA ILE A 274 -0.60 -18.30 27.30
C ILE A 274 0.42 -19.38 26.92
N SER A 275 0.89 -20.15 27.90
CA SER A 275 1.88 -21.22 27.68
C SER A 275 1.24 -22.45 27.02
N TYR A 276 0.00 -22.80 27.39
CA TYR A 276 -0.70 -23.99 26.88
C TYR A 276 -2.13 -23.70 26.35
N PRO A 277 -2.27 -22.94 25.25
CA PRO A 277 -3.57 -22.49 24.73
C PRO A 277 -4.48 -23.63 24.24
N ILE A 278 -3.90 -24.75 23.79
CA ILE A 278 -4.69 -25.94 23.44
C ILE A 278 -5.20 -26.67 24.68
N GLY A 279 -4.50 -26.59 25.82
CA GLY A 279 -5.00 -27.03 27.11
C GLY A 279 -6.31 -26.34 27.48
N PHE A 280 -6.34 -25.01 27.42
CA PHE A 280 -7.54 -24.20 27.65
C PHE A 280 -8.75 -24.63 26.81
N ILE A 281 -8.56 -25.01 25.53
CA ILE A 281 -9.64 -25.52 24.66
C ILE A 281 -10.18 -26.88 25.17
N ILE A 282 -9.29 -27.76 25.64
CA ILE A 282 -9.61 -29.11 26.12
C ILE A 282 -10.23 -29.09 27.54
N SER A 283 -9.86 -28.11 28.37
CA SER A 283 -10.20 -28.03 29.79
C SER A 283 -11.70 -28.13 30.12
N PRO A 284 -12.07 -28.57 31.34
CA PRO A 284 -13.43 -28.51 31.87
C PRO A 284 -14.06 -27.11 31.75
N ILE A 285 -15.39 -27.04 31.85
CA ILE A 285 -16.14 -25.78 31.74
C ILE A 285 -15.87 -24.89 32.97
N GLU A 286 -15.55 -25.53 34.09
CA GLU A 286 -15.25 -24.95 35.40
C GLU A 286 -13.91 -24.19 35.31
N GLN A 287 -12.80 -24.91 35.08
CA GLN A 287 -11.46 -24.32 34.91
C GLN A 287 -11.44 -23.23 33.82
N ARG A 288 -12.19 -23.40 32.72
CA ARG A 288 -12.32 -22.36 31.69
C ARG A 288 -12.97 -21.08 32.22
N LYS A 289 -14.07 -21.17 32.99
CA LYS A 289 -14.69 -19.97 33.60
C LYS A 289 -13.75 -19.28 34.57
N ASP A 290 -12.95 -20.04 35.32
CA ASP A 290 -11.98 -19.48 36.26
C ASP A 290 -10.92 -18.66 35.48
N ILE A 291 -10.39 -19.22 34.38
CA ILE A 291 -9.48 -18.54 33.45
C ILE A 291 -10.15 -17.33 32.75
N GLU A 292 -11.40 -17.46 32.28
CA GLU A 292 -12.17 -16.38 31.67
C GLU A 292 -12.37 -15.21 32.65
N THR A 293 -12.62 -15.50 33.93
CA THR A 293 -12.87 -14.52 35.00
C THR A 293 -11.58 -13.84 35.46
N ALA A 294 -10.50 -14.60 35.66
CA ALA A 294 -9.18 -14.06 35.99
C ALA A 294 -8.65 -13.17 34.86
N LEU A 295 -8.74 -13.62 33.60
CA LEU A 295 -8.29 -12.85 32.44
C LEU A 295 -9.09 -11.54 32.29
N GLN A 296 -10.41 -11.56 32.44
CA GLN A 296 -11.21 -10.33 32.39
C GLN A 296 -10.80 -9.36 33.49
N SER A 297 -10.67 -9.82 34.73
CA SER A 297 -10.26 -8.99 35.88
C SER A 297 -8.87 -8.36 35.66
N LEU A 298 -7.93 -9.14 35.11
CA LEU A 298 -6.57 -8.74 34.80
C LEU A 298 -6.53 -7.71 33.66
N ILE A 299 -7.21 -7.97 32.54
CA ILE A 299 -7.31 -7.03 31.41
C ILE A 299 -7.97 -5.72 31.84
N ASP A 300 -9.03 -5.77 32.62
CA ASP A 300 -9.77 -4.58 33.05
C ASP A 300 -8.89 -3.68 33.94
N ALA A 301 -8.15 -4.26 34.89
CA ALA A 301 -7.18 -3.53 35.70
C ALA A 301 -6.03 -2.90 34.87
N LEU A 302 -5.56 -3.58 33.83
CA LEU A 302 -4.52 -3.08 32.93
C LEU A 302 -5.04 -1.96 32.00
N LEU A 303 -6.26 -2.10 31.48
CA LEU A 303 -6.88 -1.09 30.61
C LEU A 303 -7.26 0.20 31.37
N ASP A 304 -7.62 0.12 32.66
CA ASP A 304 -7.82 1.30 33.50
C ASP A 304 -6.51 2.09 33.75
N LYS A 305 -5.37 1.39 33.83
CA LYS A 305 -4.04 2.01 33.91
C LYS A 305 -3.63 2.65 32.59
N GLU A 306 -3.83 1.95 31.48
CA GLU A 306 -3.67 2.51 30.14
C GLU A 306 -4.54 3.77 29.94
N ASP A 307 -5.83 3.73 30.33
CA ASP A 307 -6.72 4.89 30.16
C ASP A 307 -6.24 6.07 31.00
N SER A 308 -5.73 5.82 32.21
CA SER A 308 -5.12 6.84 33.05
C SER A 308 -3.91 7.52 32.35
N PHE A 309 -3.04 6.73 31.71
CA PHE A 309 -1.89 7.21 30.93
C PHE A 309 -2.31 8.07 29.72
N TYR A 310 -3.20 7.57 28.86
CA TYR A 310 -3.67 8.36 27.70
C TYR A 310 -4.48 9.60 28.12
N ARG A 311 -5.25 9.52 29.22
CA ARG A 311 -5.95 10.68 29.81
C ARG A 311 -4.97 11.75 30.25
N GLU A 312 -3.85 11.40 30.90
CA GLU A 312 -2.83 12.39 31.29
C GLU A 312 -2.16 13.01 30.07
N MET A 313 -1.67 12.21 29.11
CA MET A 313 -1.03 12.72 27.90
C MET A 313 -1.95 13.70 27.16
N LYS A 314 -3.21 13.31 26.95
CA LYS A 314 -4.24 14.13 26.28
C LYS A 314 -4.60 15.37 27.09
N SER A 315 -4.61 15.30 28.42
CA SER A 315 -4.81 16.44 29.33
C SER A 315 -3.67 17.46 29.19
N ASN A 316 -2.42 17.00 29.23
CA ASN A 316 -1.24 17.86 29.14
C ASN A 316 -1.09 18.50 27.75
N GLN A 317 -1.33 17.74 26.67
CA GLN A 317 -1.40 18.30 25.30
C GLN A 317 -2.55 19.32 25.16
N LYS A 318 -3.76 19.03 25.68
CA LYS A 318 -4.90 19.96 25.62
C LYS A 318 -4.65 21.24 26.41
N LYS A 319 -4.00 21.18 27.59
CA LYS A 319 -3.54 22.37 28.34
C LYS A 319 -2.61 23.23 27.47
N LEU A 320 -1.58 22.62 26.87
CA LEU A 320 -0.59 23.32 26.05
C LEU A 320 -1.21 23.95 24.79
N GLY A 321 -2.08 23.24 24.07
CA GLY A 321 -2.83 23.80 22.94
C GLY A 321 -3.77 24.95 23.35
N THR A 322 -4.43 24.83 24.51
CA THR A 322 -5.28 25.90 25.06
C THR A 322 -4.46 27.15 25.44
N ILE A 323 -3.26 26.98 25.98
CA ILE A 323 -2.34 28.08 26.27
C ILE A 323 -1.88 28.74 24.97
N ASN A 324 -1.44 27.96 23.98
CA ASN A 324 -0.97 28.50 22.70
C ASN A 324 -2.06 29.27 21.93
N ASN A 325 -3.32 28.81 21.97
CA ASN A 325 -4.47 29.51 21.37
C ASN A 325 -4.82 30.82 22.11
N LYS A 326 -4.55 30.90 23.42
CA LYS A 326 -4.76 32.13 24.22
C LYS A 326 -3.62 33.14 24.08
N LEU A 327 -2.41 32.66 23.84
CA LEU A 327 -1.20 33.50 23.74
C LEU A 327 -1.04 34.13 22.35
N ASN A 328 -1.45 33.42 21.29
CA ASN A 328 -1.18 33.82 19.90
C ASN A 328 -2.48 34.17 19.16
N ILE A 329 -2.55 35.39 18.63
CA ILE A 329 -3.68 35.88 17.83
C ILE A 329 -3.86 34.98 16.60
N ASN A 330 -5.11 34.58 16.32
CA ASN A 330 -5.51 33.70 15.20
C ASN A 330 -4.88 32.29 15.19
N TYR A 331 -4.20 31.86 16.25
CA TYR A 331 -3.63 30.51 16.31
C TYR A 331 -4.68 29.44 16.67
N GLN A 332 -4.89 28.50 15.77
CA GLN A 332 -5.82 27.38 15.95
C GLN A 332 -5.05 26.07 16.15
N SER A 333 -4.79 25.69 17.42
CA SER A 333 -4.25 24.35 17.74
C SER A 333 -5.19 23.26 17.21
N ASN A 334 -4.65 22.36 16.39
CA ASN A 334 -5.31 21.09 16.09
C ASN A 334 -5.26 20.20 17.34
N PHE A 335 -6.44 19.82 17.87
CA PHE A 335 -6.58 18.97 19.06
C PHE A 335 -6.74 17.46 18.74
N GLU A 336 -6.78 17.10 17.46
CA GLU A 336 -6.91 15.72 16.96
C GLU A 336 -5.53 15.08 16.74
N ASN A 337 -4.55 15.88 16.33
CA ASN A 337 -3.23 15.43 15.90
C ASN A 337 -2.25 15.31 17.09
N THR A 338 -2.53 14.36 17.99
CA THR A 338 -1.81 14.12 19.27
C THR A 338 -0.40 13.52 19.12
N LYS A 339 0.35 13.90 18.08
CA LYS A 339 1.71 13.41 17.82
C LYS A 339 2.67 13.85 18.92
N VAL A 340 3.37 12.87 19.50
CA VAL A 340 4.49 13.13 20.43
C VAL A 340 5.59 13.86 19.67
N GLN A 341 6.05 14.99 20.21
CA GLN A 341 7.15 15.78 19.67
C GLN A 341 8.16 16.05 20.80
N THR A 342 9.45 16.02 20.46
CA THR A 342 10.51 16.45 21.38
C THR A 342 10.38 17.94 21.67
N PRO A 343 10.45 18.37 22.95
CA PRO A 343 10.40 19.79 23.30
C PRO A 343 11.51 20.60 22.60
N ARG A 344 11.15 21.76 22.03
CA ARG A 344 12.06 22.58 21.21
C ARG A 344 13.40 22.91 21.92
N PHE A 345 13.37 23.13 23.23
CA PHE A 345 14.57 23.43 24.01
C PHE A 345 15.56 22.26 24.09
N LEU A 346 15.12 21.00 23.92
CA LEU A 346 16.01 19.85 23.80
C LEU A 346 16.59 19.75 22.38
N THR A 347 15.78 20.02 21.35
CA THR A 347 16.24 19.95 19.95
C THR A 347 17.23 21.06 19.55
N THR A 348 17.26 22.18 20.29
CA THR A 348 18.20 23.29 20.06
C THR A 348 19.35 23.36 21.07
N SER A 349 19.39 22.48 22.08
CA SER A 349 20.40 22.53 23.15
C SER A 349 21.47 21.47 22.92
N GLU A 350 22.50 21.86 22.17
CA GLU A 350 23.71 21.05 21.97
C GLU A 350 24.33 20.55 23.30
N PRO A 351 24.47 21.35 24.38
CA PRO A 351 24.98 20.85 25.66
C PRO A 351 24.11 19.77 26.32
N MET A 352 22.79 19.74 26.05
CA MET A 352 21.91 18.66 26.52
C MET A 352 21.99 17.42 25.63
N MET A 353 22.21 17.60 24.33
CA MET A 353 22.43 16.49 23.40
C MET A 353 23.77 15.79 23.66
N ILE A 354 24.85 16.55 23.90
CA ILE A 354 26.16 16.03 24.31
C ILE A 354 26.03 15.22 25.61
N LYS A 355 25.46 15.81 26.68
CA LYS A 355 25.27 15.09 27.96
C LYS A 355 24.41 13.85 27.85
N LYS A 356 23.40 13.86 26.97
CA LYS A 356 22.61 12.66 26.67
C LYS A 356 23.48 11.59 26.00
N GLN A 357 24.32 11.96 25.04
CA GLN A 357 25.23 11.03 24.37
C GLN A 357 26.30 10.48 25.32
N GLU A 358 26.92 11.32 26.15
CA GLU A 358 27.88 10.94 27.20
C GLU A 358 27.26 9.88 28.12
N PHE A 359 26.06 10.14 28.65
CA PHE A 359 25.34 9.19 29.52
C PHE A 359 25.05 7.85 28.82
N TRP A 360 24.62 7.84 27.55
CA TRP A 360 24.37 6.59 26.83
C TRP A 360 25.67 5.84 26.49
N GLN A 361 26.77 6.54 26.23
CA GLN A 361 28.08 5.93 26.04
C GLN A 361 28.57 5.28 27.34
N GLU A 362 28.52 6.00 28.46
CA GLU A 362 28.85 5.49 29.80
C GLU A 362 28.00 4.25 30.14
N PHE A 363 26.67 4.36 30.01
CA PHE A 363 25.74 3.25 30.24
C PHE A 363 26.08 2.02 29.41
N MET A 364 26.32 2.17 28.10
CA MET A 364 26.68 1.06 27.21
C MET A 364 28.05 0.46 27.56
N THR A 365 29.04 1.25 28.01
CA THR A 365 30.33 0.73 28.49
C THR A 365 30.26 0.06 29.87
N SER A 366 29.25 0.40 30.69
CA SER A 366 29.04 -0.21 32.01
C SER A 366 28.42 -1.61 31.94
N GLN A 367 27.78 -1.96 30.81
CA GLN A 367 27.21 -3.30 30.60
C GLN A 367 28.31 -4.30 30.22
N THR A 368 28.47 -5.35 31.03
CA THR A 368 29.50 -6.37 30.81
C THR A 368 28.88 -7.66 30.26
N GLU A 369 29.22 -8.05 29.03
CA GLU A 369 28.75 -9.31 28.42
C GLU A 369 29.20 -10.59 29.19
N ALA A 370 30.08 -10.42 30.18
CA ALA A 370 30.63 -11.45 31.05
C ALA A 370 29.78 -11.74 32.31
N LEU A 371 28.78 -10.93 32.65
CA LEU A 371 27.88 -11.17 33.79
C LEU A 371 26.49 -11.62 33.32
N PRO A 372 25.81 -12.55 34.01
CA PRO A 372 24.39 -12.81 33.78
C PRO A 372 23.56 -11.57 34.11
N GLN A 373 22.79 -11.07 33.14
CA GLN A 373 21.88 -9.94 33.29
C GLN A 373 20.55 -10.22 32.57
N PRO A 374 19.40 -9.79 33.12
CA PRO A 374 18.09 -9.95 32.48
C PRO A 374 17.97 -9.05 31.24
N THR A 375 16.98 -9.33 30.39
CA THR A 375 16.69 -8.46 29.24
C THR A 375 15.95 -7.19 29.67
N LEU A 376 16.02 -6.12 28.85
CA LEU A 376 15.40 -4.82 29.17
C LEU A 376 13.86 -4.86 29.31
N LEU A 377 13.21 -5.89 28.77
CA LEU A 377 11.76 -6.11 28.79
C LEU A 377 11.40 -7.45 29.47
N ASP A 378 12.27 -7.94 30.36
CA ASP A 378 12.03 -9.14 31.15
C ASP A 378 10.94 -8.88 32.21
N ILE A 379 9.90 -9.72 32.23
CA ILE A 379 8.79 -9.62 33.18
C ILE A 379 9.15 -10.45 34.41
N SER A 380 9.09 -9.88 35.62
CA SER A 380 9.59 -10.57 36.82
C SER A 380 8.57 -11.57 37.40
N THR A 381 8.40 -12.74 36.77
CA THR A 381 7.45 -13.78 37.23
C THR A 381 7.91 -14.53 38.50
N THR A 382 8.96 -14.07 39.17
CA THR A 382 9.47 -14.61 40.45
C THR A 382 9.22 -13.70 41.66
N ASN A 383 8.77 -12.45 41.45
CA ASN A 383 8.62 -11.45 42.52
C ASN A 383 7.30 -10.65 42.38
N PRO A 384 6.32 -10.84 43.30
CA PRO A 384 5.00 -10.19 43.22
C PRO A 384 5.06 -8.66 43.19
N THR A 385 5.92 -8.04 44.00
CA THR A 385 6.04 -6.58 44.09
C THR A 385 6.62 -6.02 42.78
N SER A 386 7.70 -6.62 42.27
CA SER A 386 8.31 -6.17 41.02
C SER A 386 7.39 -6.35 39.82
N LEU A 387 6.62 -7.44 39.74
CA LEU A 387 5.62 -7.65 38.68
C LEU A 387 4.50 -6.60 38.75
N PHE A 388 3.97 -6.37 39.95
CA PHE A 388 2.92 -5.38 40.17
C PHE A 388 3.41 -3.97 39.81
N ASP A 389 4.63 -3.58 40.21
CA ASP A 389 5.21 -2.29 39.86
C ASP A 389 5.49 -2.16 38.35
N GLN A 390 6.00 -3.20 37.68
CA GLN A 390 6.19 -3.23 36.22
C GLN A 390 4.87 -2.97 35.47
N MET A 391 3.77 -3.59 35.91
CA MET A 391 2.47 -3.51 35.24
C MET A 391 1.66 -2.27 35.62
N MET A 392 1.67 -1.87 36.90
CA MET A 392 0.77 -0.85 37.47
C MET A 392 1.37 0.56 37.52
N THR A 393 2.66 0.73 37.18
CA THR A 393 3.32 2.02 37.02
C THR A 393 2.74 2.80 35.85
N TYR A 394 2.28 4.03 36.10
CA TYR A 394 1.59 4.86 35.10
C TYR A 394 2.52 5.45 34.02
N THR A 395 3.83 5.56 34.28
CA THR A 395 4.82 6.18 33.37
C THR A 395 5.38 5.25 32.30
N ASN A 396 5.12 3.94 32.42
CA ASN A 396 5.60 2.91 31.50
C ASN A 396 4.42 2.05 31.04
N ASP A 397 4.26 1.87 29.74
CA ASP A 397 3.22 1.09 29.09
C ASP A 397 3.75 -0.16 28.35
N PHE A 398 5.07 -0.31 28.19
CA PHE A 398 5.67 -1.40 27.42
C PHE A 398 5.30 -2.79 27.96
N TYR A 399 5.41 -3.03 29.27
CA TYR A 399 5.05 -4.31 29.89
C TYR A 399 3.55 -4.64 29.73
N ARG A 400 2.67 -3.64 29.80
CA ARG A 400 1.23 -3.82 29.55
C ARG A 400 0.96 -4.15 28.09
N LYS A 401 1.59 -3.42 27.15
CA LYS A 401 1.50 -3.69 25.71
C LYS A 401 2.02 -5.10 25.35
N GLN A 402 3.07 -5.58 26.03
CA GLN A 402 3.60 -6.94 25.88
C GLN A 402 2.58 -8.02 26.28
N PHE A 403 1.98 -7.92 27.48
CA PHE A 403 0.92 -8.85 27.91
C PHE A 403 -0.32 -8.79 27.01
N ILE A 404 -0.71 -7.59 26.57
CA ILE A 404 -1.83 -7.40 25.62
C ILE A 404 -1.52 -8.07 24.26
N LEU A 405 -0.30 -7.97 23.75
CA LEU A 405 0.12 -8.63 22.50
C LEU A 405 0.08 -10.16 22.64
N GLN A 406 0.65 -10.71 23.71
CA GLN A 406 0.58 -12.16 24.02
C GLN A 406 -0.86 -12.65 24.05
N THR A 407 -1.74 -11.92 24.74
CA THR A 407 -3.18 -12.22 24.79
C THR A 407 -3.82 -12.17 23.41
N CYS A 408 -3.47 -11.19 22.56
CA CYS A 408 -4.01 -11.08 21.20
C CYS A 408 -3.60 -12.26 20.31
N PHE A 409 -2.32 -12.65 20.32
CA PHE A 409 -1.82 -13.78 19.54
C PHE A 409 -2.51 -15.09 19.95
N VAL A 410 -2.58 -15.35 21.26
CA VAL A 410 -3.23 -16.56 21.79
C VAL A 410 -4.72 -16.60 21.48
N MET A 411 -5.46 -15.50 21.64
CA MET A 411 -6.89 -15.44 21.29
C MET A 411 -7.13 -15.61 19.79
N SER A 412 -6.27 -15.04 18.94
CA SER A 412 -6.36 -15.20 17.49
C SER A 412 -6.06 -16.63 17.06
N PHE A 413 -5.02 -17.27 17.64
CA PHE A 413 -4.73 -18.68 17.43
C PHE A 413 -5.93 -19.57 17.80
N ILE A 414 -6.54 -19.36 18.97
CA ILE A 414 -7.71 -20.14 19.42
C ILE A 414 -8.90 -19.93 18.47
N GLU A 415 -9.17 -18.70 18.02
CA GLU A 415 -10.22 -18.40 17.04
C GLU A 415 -9.95 -19.11 15.69
N ARG A 416 -8.70 -19.11 15.19
CA ARG A 416 -8.26 -19.82 13.97
C ARG A 416 -8.35 -21.34 14.11
N PHE A 417 -7.91 -21.91 15.23
CA PHE A 417 -7.95 -23.35 15.51
C PHE A 417 -9.38 -23.91 15.60
N ILE A 418 -10.32 -23.12 16.13
CA ILE A 418 -11.74 -23.50 16.20
C ILE A 418 -12.42 -23.39 14.83
N THR A 419 -12.07 -22.39 14.02
CA THR A 419 -12.73 -22.10 12.73
C THR A 419 -12.17 -22.90 11.55
N SER A 420 -10.85 -23.05 11.41
CA SER A 420 -10.24 -23.86 10.33
C SER A 420 -10.30 -25.36 10.64
N GLU A 421 -10.52 -26.19 9.62
CA GLU A 421 -10.39 -27.65 9.74
C GLU A 421 -8.95 -28.12 9.47
N ASP A 422 -8.21 -27.43 8.60
CA ASP A 422 -6.84 -27.77 8.21
C ASP A 422 -5.84 -27.52 9.35
N ILE A 423 -5.90 -26.35 10.02
CA ILE A 423 -5.07 -26.03 11.19
C ILE A 423 -5.30 -27.08 12.30
N ARG A 424 -6.56 -27.40 12.58
CA ARG A 424 -6.95 -28.41 13.57
C ARG A 424 -6.39 -29.80 13.23
N THR A 425 -6.43 -30.18 11.95
CA THR A 425 -5.96 -31.49 11.45
C THR A 425 -4.43 -31.58 11.47
N PHE A 426 -3.73 -30.48 11.15
CA PHE A 426 -2.30 -30.34 11.32
C PHE A 426 -1.88 -30.54 12.78
N TYR A 427 -2.46 -29.76 13.71
CA TYR A 427 -2.11 -29.89 15.14
C TYR A 427 -2.49 -31.25 15.72
N LYS A 428 -3.65 -31.84 15.34
CA LYS A 428 -4.03 -33.22 15.69
C LYS A 428 -2.94 -34.22 15.28
N THR A 429 -2.40 -34.06 14.08
CA THR A 429 -1.33 -34.92 13.52
C THR A 429 0.00 -34.72 14.25
N CYS A 430 0.33 -33.50 14.66
CA CYS A 430 1.54 -33.24 15.46
C CYS A 430 1.40 -33.80 16.89
N PHE A 431 0.31 -33.54 17.60
CA PHE A 431 0.07 -34.11 18.94
C PHE A 431 0.14 -35.65 18.96
N GLN A 432 -0.38 -36.32 17.92
CA GLN A 432 -0.32 -37.79 17.80
C GLN A 432 1.10 -38.34 17.55
N LYS A 433 2.02 -37.51 17.03
CA LYS A 433 3.45 -37.86 16.88
C LYS A 433 4.24 -37.53 18.15
N ASP A 434 4.01 -36.34 18.71
CA ASP A 434 4.73 -35.79 19.86
C ASP A 434 4.35 -36.50 21.18
N SER A 435 3.11 -36.99 21.32
CA SER A 435 2.65 -37.72 22.51
C SER A 435 1.64 -38.82 22.20
N THR A 436 2.10 -40.07 22.22
CA THR A 436 1.28 -41.28 22.04
C THR A 436 0.35 -41.59 23.22
N MET A 437 0.46 -40.85 24.33
CA MET A 437 -0.27 -41.11 25.59
C MET A 437 -1.52 -40.24 25.78
N LEU A 438 -1.68 -39.15 25.02
CA LEU A 438 -2.76 -38.18 25.22
C LEU A 438 -3.92 -38.41 24.23
N ASN A 439 -4.92 -39.16 24.66
CA ASN A 439 -6.18 -39.41 23.92
C ASN A 439 -7.11 -38.19 23.87
N VAL A 440 -6.64 -37.08 23.28
CA VAL A 440 -7.43 -35.87 23.03
C VAL A 440 -8.30 -36.07 21.78
N ASN A 441 -9.63 -36.07 21.96
CA ASN A 441 -10.56 -36.10 20.83
C ASN A 441 -10.71 -34.70 20.22
N PHE A 442 -9.82 -34.39 19.27
CA PHE A 442 -9.81 -33.14 18.52
C PHE A 442 -11.05 -32.90 17.63
N ASP A 443 -11.81 -33.95 17.28
CA ASP A 443 -12.93 -33.86 16.35
C ASP A 443 -14.18 -33.21 16.95
N ASN A 444 -14.23 -33.10 18.29
CA ASN A 444 -15.29 -32.41 19.02
C ASN A 444 -15.21 -30.87 18.88
N PHE A 445 -14.04 -30.29 18.59
CA PHE A 445 -13.83 -28.83 18.68
C PHE A 445 -14.34 -28.02 17.48
N LYS A 446 -15.14 -28.63 16.59
CA LYS A 446 -15.68 -27.95 15.40
C LYS A 446 -16.57 -26.76 15.80
N GLN A 447 -16.62 -25.74 14.94
CA GLN A 447 -17.42 -24.51 15.16
C GLN A 447 -18.93 -24.80 15.38
N SER A 448 -19.42 -25.95 14.92
CA SER A 448 -20.78 -26.44 15.14
C SER A 448 -21.09 -26.92 16.57
N ASP A 449 -20.08 -27.21 17.40
CA ASP A 449 -20.32 -27.50 18.83
C ASP A 449 -20.59 -26.17 19.58
N PRO A 450 -21.72 -26.03 20.30
CA PRO A 450 -22.00 -24.85 21.12
C PRO A 450 -20.95 -24.57 22.21
N LYS A 451 -20.09 -25.53 22.59
CA LYS A 451 -18.92 -25.30 23.45
C LYS A 451 -17.83 -24.52 22.73
N SER A 452 -17.47 -24.94 21.52
CA SER A 452 -16.43 -24.32 20.69
C SER A 452 -16.85 -22.91 20.25
N ASN A 453 -18.13 -22.74 19.88
CA ASN A 453 -18.68 -21.44 19.54
C ASN A 453 -18.64 -20.44 20.72
N LYS A 454 -18.83 -20.91 21.97
CA LYS A 454 -18.65 -20.06 23.16
C LYS A 454 -17.20 -19.60 23.35
N ILE A 455 -16.22 -20.49 23.18
CA ILE A 455 -14.79 -20.13 23.25
C ILE A 455 -14.48 -19.07 22.19
N SER A 456 -14.84 -19.32 20.91
CA SER A 456 -14.63 -18.37 19.82
C SER A 456 -15.31 -17.02 20.09
N THR A 457 -16.53 -17.01 20.65
CA THR A 457 -17.23 -15.79 21.05
C THR A 457 -16.48 -15.02 22.16
N PHE A 458 -15.89 -15.72 23.13
CA PHE A 458 -15.06 -15.11 24.17
C PHE A 458 -13.77 -14.51 23.59
N CYS A 459 -13.03 -15.27 22.78
CA CYS A 459 -11.81 -14.79 22.09
C CYS A 459 -12.10 -13.52 21.29
N HIS A 460 -13.18 -13.54 20.50
CA HIS A 460 -13.63 -12.40 19.71
C HIS A 460 -14.05 -11.19 20.56
N PHE A 461 -14.70 -11.43 21.71
CA PHE A 461 -15.06 -10.36 22.67
C PHE A 461 -13.81 -9.68 23.25
N ILE A 462 -12.84 -10.45 23.73
CA ILE A 462 -11.58 -9.90 24.26
C ILE A 462 -10.81 -9.15 23.17
N LEU A 463 -10.58 -9.80 22.02
CA LEU A 463 -9.73 -9.27 20.95
C LEU A 463 -10.35 -8.06 20.23
N LYS A 464 -11.59 -8.17 19.71
CA LYS A 464 -12.23 -7.10 18.92
C LYS A 464 -12.97 -6.08 19.79
N LYS A 465 -13.70 -6.50 20.84
CA LYS A 465 -14.60 -5.60 21.60
C LYS A 465 -13.97 -4.97 22.86
N ARG A 466 -13.02 -5.63 23.53
CA ARG A 466 -12.23 -5.01 24.62
C ARG A 466 -10.98 -4.33 24.04
N ILE A 467 -10.01 -5.10 23.58
CA ILE A 467 -8.65 -4.61 23.28
C ILE A 467 -8.63 -3.65 22.07
N LEU A 468 -8.98 -4.12 20.87
CA LEU A 468 -8.85 -3.29 19.66
C LEU A 468 -9.79 -2.06 19.65
N HIS A 469 -10.97 -2.15 20.27
CA HIS A 469 -11.86 -0.99 20.44
C HIS A 469 -11.31 0.03 21.46
N PHE A 470 -10.67 -0.42 22.54
CA PHE A 470 -10.04 0.47 23.51
C PHE A 470 -8.92 1.29 22.86
N TYR A 471 -8.03 0.63 22.12
CA TYR A 471 -6.88 1.29 21.50
C TYR A 471 -7.26 2.12 20.26
N SER A 472 -8.25 1.74 19.46
CA SER A 472 -8.60 2.50 18.24
C SER A 472 -9.02 3.95 18.50
N THR A 473 -9.45 4.26 19.73
CA THR A 473 -9.86 5.60 20.18
C THR A 473 -8.76 6.39 20.92
N ARG A 474 -7.60 5.77 21.18
CA ARG A 474 -6.51 6.29 22.05
C ARG A 474 -5.14 6.22 21.40
N ASP A 475 -4.82 5.07 20.84
CA ASP A 475 -3.57 4.74 20.15
C ASP A 475 -3.90 3.93 18.85
N PRO A 476 -4.29 4.63 17.77
CA PRO A 476 -4.56 3.98 16.48
C PRO A 476 -3.29 3.43 15.82
N VAL A 477 -2.09 3.85 16.26
CA VAL A 477 -0.81 3.33 15.75
C VAL A 477 -0.59 1.92 16.27
N PHE A 478 -0.73 1.71 17.58
CA PHE A 478 -0.68 0.38 18.20
C PHE A 478 -1.84 -0.51 17.74
N THR A 479 -3.02 0.06 17.50
CA THR A 479 -4.15 -0.69 16.89
C THR A 479 -3.79 -1.26 15.51
N ASN A 480 -3.20 -0.43 14.64
CA ASN A 480 -2.72 -0.86 13.33
C ASN A 480 -1.53 -1.84 13.42
N LEU A 481 -0.69 -1.72 14.45
CA LEU A 481 0.39 -2.67 14.72
C LEU A 481 -0.16 -4.05 15.09
N ILE A 482 -1.09 -4.12 16.06
CA ILE A 482 -1.73 -5.39 16.46
C ILE A 482 -2.39 -6.03 15.25
N GLN A 483 -3.22 -5.30 14.49
CA GLN A 483 -3.95 -5.90 13.38
C GLN A 483 -3.00 -6.44 12.31
N LYS A 484 -1.94 -5.71 11.92
CA LYS A 484 -0.92 -6.20 10.99
C LYS A 484 -0.18 -7.44 11.48
N LEU A 485 0.13 -7.51 12.77
CA LEU A 485 0.81 -8.68 13.35
C LEU A 485 -0.11 -9.90 13.37
N LEU A 486 -1.39 -9.73 13.70
CA LEU A 486 -2.40 -10.80 13.62
C LEU A 486 -2.64 -11.28 12.19
N ASP A 487 -2.71 -10.36 11.22
CA ASP A 487 -2.88 -10.70 9.80
C ASP A 487 -1.65 -11.50 9.30
N SER A 488 -0.44 -11.06 9.67
CA SER A 488 0.82 -11.72 9.31
C SER A 488 0.98 -13.10 9.97
N ASP A 489 0.60 -13.24 11.24
CA ASP A 489 0.62 -14.52 11.97
C ASP A 489 -0.35 -15.52 11.33
N SER A 490 -1.55 -15.07 10.94
CA SER A 490 -2.52 -15.95 10.27
C SER A 490 -2.02 -16.47 8.90
N LEU A 491 -1.33 -15.64 8.12
CA LEU A 491 -0.70 -16.02 6.85
C LEU A 491 0.49 -16.97 7.04
N PHE A 492 1.29 -16.76 8.10
CA PHE A 492 2.39 -17.64 8.47
C PHE A 492 1.87 -19.01 8.92
N LEU A 493 0.81 -19.05 9.74
CA LEU A 493 0.16 -20.27 10.21
C LEU A 493 -0.40 -21.11 9.05
N ASP A 494 -1.10 -20.48 8.10
CA ASP A 494 -1.62 -21.19 6.92
C ASP A 494 -0.46 -21.72 6.05
N THR A 495 0.60 -20.94 5.86
CA THR A 495 1.80 -21.39 5.13
C THR A 495 2.56 -22.52 5.86
N LYS A 496 2.52 -22.55 7.20
CA LYS A 496 3.05 -23.64 8.03
C LYS A 496 2.23 -24.92 7.88
N VAL A 497 0.91 -24.84 7.85
CA VAL A 497 0.03 -26.00 7.56
C VAL A 497 0.34 -26.57 6.18
N ASP A 498 0.52 -25.71 5.18
CA ASP A 498 0.94 -26.11 3.84
C ASP A 498 2.39 -26.62 3.75
N SER A 499 3.15 -26.63 4.85
CA SER A 499 4.56 -27.04 4.93
C SER A 499 5.49 -26.21 4.04
N PHE A 500 5.26 -24.89 3.98
CA PHE A 500 6.12 -23.91 3.29
C PHE A 500 6.34 -24.13 1.78
N LYS A 501 5.53 -24.97 1.12
CA LYS A 501 5.58 -25.24 -0.33
C LYS A 501 5.58 -23.98 -1.21
N ASN A 502 4.94 -22.91 -0.75
CA ASN A 502 4.92 -21.61 -1.44
C ASN A 502 6.33 -21.05 -1.71
N PHE A 503 7.32 -21.38 -0.86
CA PHE A 503 8.72 -20.99 -1.02
C PHE A 503 9.56 -21.99 -1.83
N GLN A 504 9.06 -23.20 -2.10
CA GLN A 504 9.75 -24.21 -2.90
C GLN A 504 9.83 -23.82 -4.39
N ASN A 505 8.85 -23.05 -4.88
CA ASN A 505 8.75 -22.63 -6.28
C ASN A 505 9.46 -21.29 -6.57
N PHE A 506 10.39 -20.86 -5.71
CA PHE A 506 11.12 -19.59 -5.89
C PHE A 506 12.22 -19.73 -6.95
N VAL A 507 11.91 -19.26 -8.17
CA VAL A 507 12.85 -19.24 -9.30
C VAL A 507 13.70 -17.96 -9.24
N LEU A 508 15.01 -18.11 -9.02
CA LEU A 508 15.98 -17.04 -9.27
C LEU A 508 16.12 -16.79 -10.78
N PRO A 509 16.12 -15.54 -11.25
CA PRO A 509 16.49 -15.24 -12.63
C PRO A 509 17.96 -15.60 -12.90
N GLU A 510 18.21 -16.67 -13.66
CA GLU A 510 19.57 -17.02 -14.16
C GLU A 510 19.99 -16.12 -15.34
N GLU A 511 19.09 -15.30 -15.86
CA GLU A 511 19.35 -14.39 -16.98
C GLU A 511 20.36 -13.30 -16.58
N ARG A 512 21.62 -13.47 -17.00
CA ARG A 512 22.58 -12.37 -17.03
C ARG A 512 21.99 -11.24 -17.87
N VAL A 513 21.76 -10.08 -17.27
CA VAL A 513 21.26 -8.87 -17.95
C VAL A 513 22.36 -8.28 -18.82
N MET A 514 22.67 -8.96 -19.93
CA MET A 514 23.71 -8.56 -20.89
C MET A 514 23.25 -7.42 -21.80
N GLU A 515 21.94 -7.21 -21.91
CA GLU A 515 21.35 -6.09 -22.63
C GLU A 515 21.21 -4.86 -21.72
N VAL A 516 22.25 -4.02 -21.72
CA VAL A 516 22.07 -2.59 -21.45
C VAL A 516 21.13 -2.07 -22.54
N LYS A 517 19.86 -1.85 -22.20
CA LYS A 517 18.82 -1.44 -23.16
C LYS A 517 19.29 -0.24 -23.97
N GLU A 518 19.51 -0.44 -25.26
CA GLU A 518 19.92 0.62 -26.18
C GLU A 518 18.90 1.76 -26.11
N SER A 519 19.35 2.90 -25.58
CA SER A 519 18.50 4.08 -25.47
C SER A 519 18.39 4.73 -26.85
N ASP A 520 17.16 4.91 -27.34
CA ASP A 520 16.92 5.57 -28.63
C ASP A 520 17.30 7.06 -28.54
N TYR A 521 18.55 7.36 -28.90
CA TYR A 521 19.07 8.73 -29.01
C TYR A 521 18.57 9.45 -30.29
N SER A 522 17.64 8.88 -31.05
CA SER A 522 17.07 9.51 -32.25
C SER A 522 15.81 10.33 -31.91
N PHE A 523 15.81 11.60 -32.32
CA PHE A 523 14.63 12.46 -32.18
C PHE A 523 13.64 12.22 -33.32
N LYS A 524 12.34 12.17 -32.97
CA LYS A 524 11.24 12.10 -33.95
C LYS A 524 11.28 13.32 -34.87
N LYS A 525 11.34 13.08 -36.19
CA LYS A 525 11.43 14.13 -37.21
C LYS A 525 10.13 14.94 -37.29
N PHE A 526 10.24 16.26 -37.35
CA PHE A 526 9.11 17.15 -37.60
C PHE A 526 8.60 16.99 -39.05
N GLY A 527 7.27 16.96 -39.22
CA GLY A 527 6.63 16.88 -40.53
C GLY A 527 6.45 18.24 -41.22
N PHE A 528 6.00 18.22 -42.47
CA PHE A 528 5.77 19.44 -43.29
C PHE A 528 4.66 20.39 -42.79
N ILE A 529 3.94 20.03 -41.72
CA ILE A 529 2.90 20.85 -41.12
C ILE A 529 3.55 21.68 -40.00
N LYS A 530 3.80 22.97 -40.25
CA LYS A 530 4.50 23.87 -39.30
C LYS A 530 3.73 24.11 -37.99
N LEU A 531 2.40 24.00 -38.02
CA LEU A 531 1.51 24.18 -36.86
C LEU A 531 0.85 22.85 -36.50
N GLY A 532 0.42 22.69 -35.24
CA GLY A 532 0.08 21.38 -34.65
C GLY A 532 -0.99 20.54 -35.36
N ASN A 533 -1.84 21.11 -36.23
CA ASN A 533 -2.69 20.32 -37.12
C ASN A 533 -2.91 21.00 -38.50
N LYS A 534 -3.41 20.21 -39.46
CA LYS A 534 -3.62 20.65 -40.86
C LYS A 534 -4.65 21.78 -40.98
N ALA A 535 -5.68 21.83 -40.13
CA ALA A 535 -6.71 22.86 -40.20
C ALA A 535 -6.15 24.23 -39.79
N ILE A 536 -5.45 24.30 -38.65
CA ILE A 536 -4.76 25.51 -38.17
C ILE A 536 -3.69 25.94 -39.19
N ASN A 537 -2.88 25.00 -39.68
CA ASN A 537 -1.86 25.26 -40.71
C ASN A 537 -2.43 25.69 -42.08
N ASN A 538 -3.73 25.50 -42.34
CA ASN A 538 -4.40 26.02 -43.53
C ASN A 538 -5.00 27.40 -43.27
N ILE A 539 -5.61 27.64 -42.10
CA ILE A 539 -6.15 28.96 -41.71
C ILE A 539 -5.02 30.00 -41.65
N TRP A 540 -3.88 29.64 -41.06
CA TRP A 540 -2.67 30.49 -41.00
C TRP A 540 -1.95 30.69 -42.35
N LYS A 541 -2.45 30.09 -43.44
CA LYS A 541 -2.00 30.36 -44.82
C LYS A 541 -2.99 31.22 -45.61
N ILE A 542 -4.11 31.64 -45.01
CA ILE A 542 -5.03 32.58 -45.66
C ILE A 542 -4.32 33.93 -45.75
N GLU A 543 -4.11 34.41 -46.98
CA GLU A 543 -3.46 35.68 -47.24
C GLU A 543 -4.33 36.83 -46.75
N THR A 544 -3.87 37.52 -45.70
CA THR A 544 -4.58 38.62 -45.05
C THR A 544 -3.79 39.92 -45.20
N GLY A 545 -4.51 40.99 -45.54
CA GLY A 545 -3.93 42.31 -45.79
C GLY A 545 -4.97 43.27 -46.36
N LEU A 546 -4.70 44.57 -46.28
CA LEU A 546 -5.63 45.62 -46.74
C LEU A 546 -5.98 45.46 -48.24
N ASN A 547 -5.02 45.02 -49.05
CA ASN A 547 -5.16 44.78 -50.48
C ASN A 547 -6.29 43.78 -50.83
N ASN A 548 -6.66 42.89 -49.89
CA ASN A 548 -7.65 41.84 -50.12
C ASN A 548 -9.07 42.28 -49.72
N ILE A 549 -9.28 43.52 -49.25
CA ILE A 549 -10.58 44.04 -48.77
C ILE A 549 -11.20 45.01 -49.80
N ASN A 550 -11.49 44.50 -51.00
CA ASN A 550 -12.22 45.27 -52.02
C ASN A 550 -13.72 45.36 -51.68
N ARG A 551 -14.27 46.58 -51.64
CA ARG A 551 -15.71 46.86 -51.43
C ARG A 551 -16.31 47.61 -52.63
N PRO A 552 -16.72 46.92 -53.71
CA PRO A 552 -17.48 47.55 -54.78
C PRO A 552 -18.91 47.85 -54.32
N THR A 553 -19.24 49.12 -54.15
CA THR A 553 -20.63 49.60 -54.01
C THR A 553 -21.16 50.03 -55.37
N SER A 554 -22.28 49.48 -55.82
CA SER A 554 -22.97 49.87 -57.06
C SER A 554 -23.56 51.29 -56.94
N ASN A 555 -23.50 52.05 -58.04
CA ASN A 555 -24.08 53.39 -58.12
C ASN A 555 -25.62 53.31 -58.24
N SER A 556 -26.35 54.25 -57.63
CA SER A 556 -27.80 54.36 -57.73
C SER A 556 -28.27 54.96 -59.05
N GLU A 557 -27.45 55.78 -59.71
CA GLU A 557 -27.78 56.43 -60.99
C GLU A 557 -27.88 55.40 -62.13
N THR A 558 -26.88 54.54 -62.28
CA THR A 558 -26.88 53.44 -63.27
C THR A 558 -28.07 52.50 -63.09
N LEU A 559 -28.50 52.28 -61.84
CA LEU A 559 -29.67 51.45 -61.53
C LEU A 559 -31.00 52.16 -61.82
N PHE A 560 -31.04 53.50 -61.83
CA PHE A 560 -32.19 54.28 -62.27
C PHE A 560 -32.32 54.27 -63.80
N ASP A 561 -31.22 54.50 -64.51
CA ASP A 561 -31.21 54.50 -65.98
C ASP A 561 -31.55 53.11 -66.55
N GLU A 562 -31.02 52.02 -65.96
CA GLU A 562 -31.42 50.65 -66.27
C GLU A 562 -32.93 50.41 -66.16
N LEU A 563 -33.60 51.02 -65.18
CA LEU A 563 -35.05 50.89 -64.99
C LEU A 563 -35.83 51.74 -65.99
N ARG A 564 -35.31 52.91 -66.34
CA ARG A 564 -35.87 53.81 -67.34
C ARG A 564 -35.85 53.20 -68.74
N GLU A 565 -34.74 52.57 -69.13
CA GLU A 565 -34.64 51.81 -70.40
C GLU A 565 -35.64 50.64 -70.43
N LYS A 566 -35.71 49.85 -69.34
CA LYS A 566 -36.65 48.72 -69.23
C LYS A 566 -38.11 49.16 -69.27
N TRP A 567 -38.43 50.37 -68.80
CA TRP A 567 -39.76 50.97 -68.97
C TRP A 567 -40.02 51.41 -70.42
N GLN A 568 -39.07 52.12 -71.05
CA GLN A 568 -39.22 52.57 -72.44
C GLN A 568 -39.38 51.42 -73.45
N LEU A 569 -38.66 50.31 -73.24
CA LEU A 569 -38.81 49.07 -74.01
C LEU A 569 -40.23 48.49 -73.89
N LYS A 570 -40.80 48.43 -72.67
CA LYS A 570 -42.18 47.99 -72.45
C LYS A 570 -43.21 48.90 -73.10
N SER A 571 -43.06 50.22 -72.98
CA SER A 571 -44.00 51.19 -73.55
C SER A 571 -43.98 51.24 -75.09
N THR A 572 -43.01 50.60 -75.73
CA THR A 572 -42.87 50.56 -77.20
C THR A 572 -43.36 49.23 -77.81
N ASN A 573 -43.17 48.10 -77.13
CA ASN A 573 -43.62 46.79 -77.61
C ASN A 573 -45.00 46.41 -77.03
N ASN A 574 -46.04 46.57 -77.83
CA ASN A 574 -47.44 46.42 -77.41
C ASN A 574 -47.93 44.95 -77.38
N GLU A 575 -47.08 44.02 -76.94
CA GLU A 575 -47.42 42.59 -76.79
C GLU A 575 -47.62 42.22 -75.31
N PHE A 576 -48.83 41.77 -74.99
CA PHE A 576 -49.25 41.42 -73.62
C PHE A 576 -48.75 40.02 -73.20
N GLU A 577 -47.50 39.93 -72.75
CA GLU A 577 -47.04 38.77 -71.99
C GLU A 577 -47.78 38.70 -70.64
N LYS A 578 -48.84 37.87 -70.58
CA LYS A 578 -49.47 37.40 -69.35
C LYS A 578 -48.62 36.32 -68.67
N GLU A 579 -47.33 36.59 -68.47
CA GLU A 579 -46.43 35.72 -67.73
C GLU A 579 -46.72 35.73 -66.22
N HIS A 580 -46.31 34.67 -65.54
CA HIS A 580 -46.55 34.46 -64.11
C HIS A 580 -45.92 35.57 -63.25
N GLN A 581 -46.71 36.23 -62.39
CA GLN A 581 -46.15 37.07 -61.33
C GLN A 581 -45.30 36.23 -60.37
N PRO A 582 -43.97 36.46 -60.25
CA PRO A 582 -43.16 35.74 -59.29
C PRO A 582 -43.41 36.31 -57.88
N LYS A 583 -43.53 35.43 -56.88
CA LYS A 583 -43.95 35.76 -55.51
C LYS A 583 -43.13 36.89 -54.84
N ASP A 584 -41.86 37.05 -55.22
CA ASP A 584 -40.95 38.05 -54.67
C ASP A 584 -40.95 39.40 -55.42
N MET A 585 -41.92 39.67 -56.30
CA MET A 585 -42.08 40.98 -56.97
C MET A 585 -42.05 42.16 -55.98
N ILE A 586 -42.69 42.01 -54.82
CA ILE A 586 -42.72 43.04 -53.78
C ILE A 586 -41.32 43.25 -53.17
N VAL A 587 -40.58 42.17 -52.89
CA VAL A 587 -39.23 42.25 -52.32
C VAL A 587 -38.24 42.87 -53.32
N LYS A 588 -38.32 42.49 -54.61
CA LYS A 588 -37.50 43.11 -55.67
C LYS A 588 -37.84 44.59 -55.85
N ARG A 589 -39.13 44.96 -55.92
CA ARG A 589 -39.58 46.36 -55.95
C ARG A 589 -39.03 47.13 -54.73
N TRP A 590 -39.10 46.55 -53.53
CA TRP A 590 -38.59 47.16 -52.29
C TRP A 590 -37.06 47.33 -52.29
N GLN A 591 -36.30 46.34 -52.77
CA GLN A 591 -34.84 46.46 -52.92
C GLN A 591 -34.45 47.57 -53.89
N LEU A 592 -35.12 47.67 -55.05
CA LEU A 592 -34.88 48.75 -56.02
C LEU A 592 -35.22 50.13 -55.40
N LEU A 593 -36.38 50.27 -54.76
CA LEU A 593 -36.77 51.51 -54.07
C LEU A 593 -35.80 51.86 -52.92
N ARG A 594 -35.25 50.88 -52.20
CA ARG A 594 -34.21 51.08 -51.17
C ARG A 594 -32.92 51.64 -51.76
N SER A 595 -32.48 51.16 -52.92
CA SER A 595 -31.29 51.67 -53.63
C SER A 595 -31.52 53.07 -54.23
N LEU A 596 -32.69 53.31 -54.81
CA LEU A 596 -33.04 54.60 -55.43
C LEU A 596 -33.35 55.73 -54.43
N ARG A 597 -33.77 55.38 -53.20
CA ARG A 597 -34.19 56.33 -52.15
C ARG A 597 -33.16 57.44 -51.87
N GLY A 598 -31.87 57.19 -52.07
CA GLY A 598 -30.81 58.18 -51.80
C GLY A 598 -30.88 59.43 -52.69
N GLN A 599 -31.39 59.30 -53.92
CA GLN A 599 -31.42 60.39 -54.92
C GLN A 599 -32.84 60.72 -55.40
N TYR A 600 -33.71 59.73 -55.62
CA TYR A 600 -34.95 59.88 -56.39
C TYR A 600 -36.22 59.95 -55.52
N LEU A 601 -36.09 60.18 -54.21
CA LEU A 601 -37.20 60.11 -53.23
C LEU A 601 -38.39 61.02 -53.57
N PHE A 602 -38.16 62.22 -54.12
CA PHE A 602 -39.25 63.16 -54.44
C PHE A 602 -40.14 62.69 -55.59
N ASN A 603 -39.61 61.87 -56.52
CA ASN A 603 -40.38 61.27 -57.62
C ASN A 603 -41.35 60.17 -57.14
N PHE A 604 -41.23 59.71 -55.88
CA PHE A 604 -42.10 58.66 -55.33
C PHE A 604 -43.53 59.17 -55.05
N ASN A 605 -43.84 60.44 -55.33
CA ASN A 605 -45.21 60.97 -55.33
C ASN A 605 -46.04 60.53 -56.55
N GLN A 606 -45.41 59.96 -57.58
CA GLN A 606 -46.07 59.37 -58.76
C GLN A 606 -46.28 57.85 -58.62
N LEU A 607 -45.95 57.30 -57.45
CA LEU A 607 -45.99 55.87 -57.11
C LEU A 607 -47.18 55.56 -56.18
N ASN A 608 -47.97 54.54 -56.53
CA ASN A 608 -48.88 53.87 -55.60
C ASN A 608 -48.81 52.33 -55.79
N GLU A 609 -49.57 51.56 -55.02
CA GLU A 609 -49.49 50.09 -55.05
C GLU A 609 -49.98 49.48 -56.39
N ASP A 610 -50.97 50.11 -57.02
CA ASP A 610 -51.57 49.66 -58.29
C ASP A 610 -50.69 49.99 -59.52
N VAL A 611 -50.15 51.21 -59.58
CA VAL A 611 -49.33 51.73 -60.69
C VAL A 611 -47.87 51.24 -60.58
N GLY A 612 -47.35 51.10 -59.36
CA GLY A 612 -46.01 50.55 -59.11
C GLY A 612 -44.86 51.40 -59.68
N ILE A 613 -43.69 50.75 -59.87
CA ILE A 613 -42.43 51.39 -60.31
C ILE A 613 -42.59 52.13 -61.64
N ASP A 614 -43.47 51.64 -62.51
CA ASP A 614 -43.72 52.22 -63.83
C ASP A 614 -44.30 53.66 -63.74
N GLY A 615 -44.89 54.04 -62.60
CA GLY A 615 -45.33 55.40 -62.29
C GLY A 615 -44.19 56.42 -62.09
N LEU A 616 -42.93 56.00 -61.88
CA LEU A 616 -41.77 56.91 -61.86
C LEU A 616 -41.51 57.60 -63.21
N PHE A 617 -42.14 57.12 -64.28
CA PHE A 617 -41.85 57.51 -65.66
C PHE A 617 -43.08 58.05 -66.41
N ASP A 618 -44.31 57.85 -65.92
CA ASP A 618 -45.54 58.45 -66.47
C ASP A 618 -46.54 58.84 -65.36
N ALA A 619 -46.79 60.14 -65.25
CA ALA A 619 -47.73 60.73 -64.30
C ALA A 619 -49.21 60.64 -64.73
N SER A 620 -49.51 60.33 -66.00
CA SER A 620 -50.87 60.27 -66.53
C SER A 620 -51.69 59.11 -65.93
N LEU A 621 -51.03 57.98 -65.65
CA LEU A 621 -51.60 56.80 -64.99
C LEU A 621 -52.20 57.14 -63.61
N MET A 622 -51.51 58.00 -62.85
CA MET A 622 -51.94 58.45 -61.53
C MET A 622 -53.19 59.35 -61.61
N GLN A 623 -53.33 60.15 -62.68
CA GLN A 623 -54.53 60.97 -62.91
C GLN A 623 -55.75 60.10 -63.23
N GLN A 624 -55.63 59.15 -64.15
CA GLN A 624 -56.72 58.24 -64.54
C GLN A 624 -57.26 57.42 -63.35
N TRP A 625 -56.37 56.92 -62.47
CA TRP A 625 -56.76 56.24 -61.23
C TRP A 625 -57.55 57.16 -60.29
N THR A 626 -57.16 58.43 -60.20
CA THR A 626 -57.79 59.41 -59.30
C THR A 626 -59.20 59.79 -59.77
N GLU A 627 -59.42 59.90 -61.09
CA GLU A 627 -60.75 60.14 -61.67
C GLU A 627 -61.68 58.94 -61.46
N ARG A 628 -61.24 57.72 -61.78
CA ARG A 628 -62.03 56.49 -61.54
C ARG A 628 -62.50 56.40 -60.09
N LYS A 629 -61.59 56.59 -59.14
CA LYS A 629 -61.85 56.50 -57.70
C LYS A 629 -62.77 57.60 -57.14
N ASN A 630 -62.97 58.70 -57.88
CA ASN A 630 -63.95 59.72 -57.52
C ASN A 630 -65.34 59.40 -58.09
N ASN A 631 -65.44 58.80 -59.28
CA ASN A 631 -66.72 58.34 -59.83
C ASN A 631 -67.32 57.20 -58.98
N GLU A 632 -66.51 56.23 -58.57
CA GLU A 632 -66.93 55.12 -57.69
C GLU A 632 -67.57 55.62 -56.38
N LYS A 633 -67.03 56.71 -55.78
CA LYS A 633 -67.60 57.33 -54.57
C LYS A 633 -68.94 58.02 -54.80
N LEU A 634 -69.18 58.53 -56.01
CA LEU A 634 -70.42 59.23 -56.37
C LEU A 634 -71.58 58.23 -56.52
N GLU A 635 -71.34 57.08 -57.15
CA GLU A 635 -72.31 55.99 -57.24
C GLU A 635 -72.63 55.40 -55.85
N ASP A 636 -71.62 55.17 -55.02
CA ASP A 636 -71.76 54.62 -53.67
C ASP A 636 -72.52 55.56 -52.71
N LEU A 637 -72.46 56.89 -52.91
CA LEU A 637 -73.31 57.85 -52.21
C LEU A 637 -74.78 57.76 -52.66
N ALA A 638 -75.05 57.74 -53.97
CA ALA A 638 -76.41 57.62 -54.51
C ALA A 638 -77.09 56.30 -54.09
N HIS A 639 -76.33 55.22 -53.99
CA HIS A 639 -76.82 53.94 -53.48
C HIS A 639 -77.24 54.01 -52.00
N LYS A 640 -76.57 54.83 -51.18
CA LYS A 640 -76.85 54.98 -49.74
C LYS A 640 -78.09 55.84 -49.47
N GLU A 641 -78.33 56.89 -50.25
CA GLU A 641 -79.59 57.65 -50.19
C GLU A 641 -80.81 56.78 -50.49
N LYS A 642 -80.71 55.89 -51.49
CA LYS A 642 -81.81 54.99 -51.87
C LYS A 642 -82.20 54.05 -50.71
N ILE A 643 -81.21 53.38 -50.11
CA ILE A 643 -81.40 52.52 -48.92
C ILE A 643 -82.06 53.28 -47.75
N HIS A 644 -81.71 54.56 -47.55
CA HIS A 644 -82.28 55.38 -46.49
C HIS A 644 -83.78 55.63 -46.71
N ASN A 645 -84.17 55.97 -47.94
CA ASN A 645 -85.58 56.21 -48.29
C ASN A 645 -86.44 54.94 -48.19
N ASP A 646 -85.94 53.79 -48.63
CA ASP A 646 -86.64 52.51 -48.52
C ASP A 646 -86.95 52.15 -47.05
N LYS A 647 -85.98 52.37 -46.14
CA LYS A 647 -86.17 52.17 -44.69
C LYS A 647 -87.18 53.15 -44.09
N LEU A 648 -87.21 54.40 -44.55
CA LEU A 648 -88.15 55.42 -44.10
C LEU A 648 -89.58 55.11 -44.57
N GLN A 649 -89.73 54.51 -45.76
CA GLN A 649 -91.00 54.00 -46.26
C GLN A 649 -91.49 52.78 -45.47
N ALA A 650 -90.60 51.84 -45.13
CA ALA A 650 -90.92 50.69 -44.28
C ALA A 650 -91.35 51.09 -42.85
N ALA A 651 -90.76 52.14 -42.27
CA ALA A 651 -91.18 52.68 -40.99
C ALA A 651 -92.60 53.29 -41.04
N ARG A 652 -92.98 53.93 -42.15
CA ARG A 652 -94.33 54.48 -42.36
C ARG A 652 -95.38 53.39 -42.53
N SER A 653 -95.08 52.32 -43.28
CA SER A 653 -96.02 51.18 -43.40
C SER A 653 -96.21 50.46 -42.07
N TYR A 654 -95.16 50.28 -41.25
CA TYR A 654 -95.28 49.67 -39.92
C TYR A 654 -96.20 50.46 -38.98
N MET A 655 -96.16 51.80 -39.01
CA MET A 655 -97.09 52.64 -38.24
C MET A 655 -98.55 52.42 -38.67
N ALA A 656 -98.81 52.44 -39.98
CA ALA A 656 -100.16 52.21 -40.53
C ALA A 656 -100.68 50.79 -40.27
N GLU A 657 -99.81 49.77 -40.36
CA GLU A 657 -100.15 48.38 -40.04
C GLU A 657 -100.49 48.22 -38.54
N ARG A 658 -99.81 48.98 -37.66
CA ARG A 658 -100.08 49.00 -36.22
C ARG A 658 -101.40 49.68 -35.87
N GLU A 659 -101.80 50.73 -36.60
CA GLU A 659 -103.16 51.31 -36.48
C GLU A 659 -104.23 50.36 -37.03
N ASN A 660 -104.00 49.71 -38.17
CA ASN A 660 -104.93 48.73 -38.71
C ASN A 660 -105.09 47.50 -37.81
N LYS A 661 -104.02 46.98 -37.18
CA LYS A 661 -104.11 45.92 -36.15
C LYS A 661 -104.85 46.38 -34.89
N LYS A 662 -104.85 47.68 -34.59
CA LYS A 662 -105.65 48.25 -33.49
C LYS A 662 -107.15 48.27 -33.81
N ARG A 663 -107.54 48.47 -35.07
CA ARG A 663 -108.94 48.30 -35.54
C ARG A 663 -109.35 46.83 -35.71
N ALA A 664 -108.46 45.99 -36.23
CA ALA A 664 -108.71 44.55 -36.39
C ALA A 664 -108.80 43.76 -35.06
N SER A 665 -108.64 44.44 -33.92
CA SER A 665 -108.95 43.88 -32.59
C SER A 665 -110.38 44.20 -32.12
N GLU A 666 -111.15 44.96 -32.91
CA GLU A 666 -112.55 45.34 -32.62
C GLU A 666 -113.57 44.58 -33.48
N GLU A 667 -113.15 43.94 -34.58
CA GLU A 667 -113.99 43.12 -35.46
C GLU A 667 -113.30 41.79 -35.85
N GLY A 668 -114.05 40.68 -35.85
CA GLY A 668 -113.72 39.52 -36.69
C GLY A 668 -112.79 38.45 -36.12
N ALA A 669 -113.29 37.72 -35.11
CA ALA A 669 -113.22 36.26 -34.90
C ALA A 669 -112.02 35.41 -35.39
N GLU A 670 -111.70 34.41 -34.55
CA GLU A 670 -111.07 33.12 -34.87
C GLU A 670 -109.61 33.19 -35.38
N GLU A 671 -108.65 32.86 -34.52
CA GLU A 671 -108.24 31.49 -34.15
C GLU A 671 -107.30 30.85 -35.20
N PRO A 672 -106.29 30.07 -34.77
CA PRO A 672 -105.02 30.05 -35.49
C PRO A 672 -104.80 28.64 -36.11
N PRO A 673 -103.87 27.80 -35.63
CA PRO A 673 -102.42 27.95 -35.51
C PRO A 673 -101.72 27.00 -36.51
N THR A 674 -100.52 26.52 -36.15
CA THR A 674 -100.00 25.17 -36.47
C THR A 674 -99.42 24.85 -37.86
N LYS A 675 -98.53 23.85 -38.03
CA LYS A 675 -97.52 23.18 -37.14
C LYS A 675 -96.71 22.19 -38.01
N ILE A 676 -95.40 22.00 -37.70
CA ILE A 676 -94.69 20.67 -37.77
C ILE A 676 -94.52 20.14 -39.24
N ALA A 677 -93.66 19.20 -39.65
CA ALA A 677 -92.74 18.18 -39.08
C ALA A 677 -91.51 17.98 -40.01
N LYS A 678 -90.46 17.17 -39.74
CA LYS A 678 -89.76 16.67 -38.53
C LYS A 678 -88.52 15.85 -38.99
N ILE A 679 -87.39 15.95 -38.26
CA ILE A 679 -86.59 14.87 -37.58
C ILE A 679 -86.31 13.57 -38.39
N GLU A 680 -85.10 13.02 -38.52
CA GLU A 680 -84.02 12.62 -37.56
C GLU A 680 -82.60 13.10 -38.01
N LYS A 681 -81.44 12.99 -37.33
CA LYS A 681 -80.91 12.53 -36.00
C LYS A 681 -79.43 13.05 -35.84
N ASP A 682 -78.63 12.93 -34.75
CA ASP A 682 -78.75 12.58 -33.31
C ASP A 682 -77.54 13.22 -32.54
N GLY A 683 -77.26 12.86 -31.27
CA GLY A 683 -76.03 13.24 -30.51
C GLY A 683 -75.83 12.38 -29.25
N PRO A 684 -75.22 12.84 -28.13
CA PRO A 684 -74.28 13.98 -27.86
C PRO A 684 -73.01 13.42 -27.10
N PRO A 685 -72.27 14.06 -26.14
CA PRO A 685 -72.28 15.43 -25.58
C PRO A 685 -70.91 16.15 -25.40
N VAL A 686 -70.95 17.29 -24.71
CA VAL A 686 -69.86 18.24 -24.32
C VAL A 686 -69.78 18.22 -22.76
N GLN A 687 -68.78 18.71 -22.00
CA GLN A 687 -68.37 20.12 -21.80
C GLN A 687 -67.36 20.28 -20.61
N SER A 688 -66.88 21.51 -20.37
CA SER A 688 -66.19 22.09 -19.17
C SER A 688 -64.63 22.15 -19.15
N LEU A 689 -63.95 23.16 -18.55
CA LEU A 689 -64.21 24.62 -18.43
C LEU A 689 -62.96 25.40 -17.88
N ILE A 690 -62.57 26.55 -18.49
CA ILE A 690 -62.04 27.79 -17.82
C ILE A 690 -60.69 27.69 -17.01
N GLU A 691 -59.89 28.70 -16.59
CA GLU A 691 -59.92 30.20 -16.56
C GLU A 691 -58.65 30.84 -17.22
N ALA A 692 -57.92 31.78 -16.56
CA ALA A 692 -57.09 32.81 -17.22
C ALA A 692 -55.93 33.49 -16.40
N THR A 693 -54.99 34.11 -17.13
CA THR A 693 -54.18 35.34 -16.87
C THR A 693 -53.12 35.52 -15.74
N GLU A 694 -51.90 35.89 -16.20
CA GLU A 694 -50.96 36.97 -15.77
C GLU A 694 -50.01 36.93 -14.53
N SER A 695 -48.77 37.41 -14.81
CA SER A 695 -47.82 38.19 -13.96
C SER A 695 -46.78 37.55 -13.00
N GLU A 696 -45.50 37.85 -13.31
CA GLU A 696 -44.35 38.32 -12.50
C GLU A 696 -43.77 37.64 -11.20
N ILE A 697 -42.47 37.29 -11.31
CA ILE A 697 -41.31 37.74 -10.47
C ILE A 697 -41.10 37.26 -8.99
N ASN A 698 -40.08 36.40 -8.83
CA ASN A 698 -39.04 36.30 -7.76
C ASN A 698 -39.28 35.81 -6.28
N ASN A 699 -38.20 35.16 -5.78
CA ASN A 699 -37.70 35.07 -4.37
C ASN A 699 -38.63 34.50 -3.26
N GLY A 700 -38.37 33.37 -2.57
CA GLY A 700 -37.12 32.73 -2.15
C GLY A 700 -37.11 32.46 -0.62
N LYS A 701 -36.49 31.36 -0.16
CA LYS A 701 -36.31 30.92 1.27
C LYS A 701 -37.59 30.38 1.99
N THR A 702 -37.56 29.42 2.93
CA THR A 702 -36.46 28.57 3.49
C THR A 702 -36.98 27.28 4.16
N ALA A 703 -36.18 26.20 4.09
CA ALA A 703 -36.15 25.04 5.01
C ALA A 703 -37.39 24.09 5.06
N SER A 704 -37.30 22.81 5.44
CA SER A 704 -36.15 22.03 5.96
C SER A 704 -36.23 20.51 5.67
N ASN A 705 -35.13 19.80 5.97
CA ASN A 705 -35.00 18.37 6.32
C ASN A 705 -34.81 17.30 5.23
N ALA A 706 -33.53 16.89 5.09
CA ALA A 706 -33.01 15.55 5.42
C ALA A 706 -32.74 14.51 4.30
N ILE A 707 -32.05 13.45 4.74
CA ILE A 707 -31.71 12.16 4.09
C ILE A 707 -30.41 12.13 3.25
N THR A 708 -29.42 11.51 3.89
CA THR A 708 -28.20 10.82 3.44
C THR A 708 -28.05 10.44 1.96
N ALA A 709 -26.85 10.69 1.41
CA ALA A 709 -25.98 9.66 0.86
C ALA A 709 -24.51 10.12 0.83
N ALA A 710 -23.58 9.19 1.07
CA ALA A 710 -22.13 9.36 0.89
C ALA A 710 -21.67 8.51 -0.33
N PRO A 711 -20.41 8.61 -0.79
CA PRO A 711 -20.11 8.54 -2.21
C PRO A 711 -19.64 7.15 -2.68
N ASN A 712 -19.24 7.07 -3.96
CA ASN A 712 -18.10 6.24 -4.32
C ASN A 712 -17.11 7.03 -5.17
N VAL A 713 -15.81 6.72 -5.02
CA VAL A 713 -14.69 7.50 -5.57
C VAL A 713 -13.91 6.64 -6.56
N ILE A 714 -13.47 7.22 -7.67
CA ILE A 714 -12.27 6.79 -8.39
C ILE A 714 -11.40 8.03 -8.61
N GLU A 715 -10.12 7.90 -8.29
CA GLU A 715 -9.18 9.01 -8.20
C GLU A 715 -8.53 9.35 -9.55
N SER A 716 -7.94 10.56 -9.63
CA SER A 716 -6.98 10.92 -10.68
C SER A 716 -5.56 10.83 -10.12
N PRO A 717 -4.57 10.28 -10.86
CA PRO A 717 -3.20 10.14 -10.37
C PRO A 717 -2.51 11.50 -10.23
N ALA A 718 -1.66 11.63 -9.22
CA ALA A 718 -0.93 12.87 -8.92
C ALA A 718 0.25 13.11 -9.87
N GLY A 719 0.53 14.39 -10.15
CA GLY A 719 1.77 14.81 -10.79
C GLY A 719 2.92 14.93 -9.77
N GLN A 720 4.12 14.50 -10.16
CA GLN A 720 5.34 14.71 -9.38
C GLN A 720 5.87 16.14 -9.57
N LEU A 721 6.38 16.74 -8.50
CA LEU A 721 7.22 17.93 -8.55
C LEU A 721 8.65 17.54 -8.13
N THR A 722 9.64 18.06 -8.83
CA THR A 722 11.07 17.84 -8.59
C THR A 722 11.64 18.90 -7.66
N GLU A 723 12.47 18.50 -6.70
CA GLU A 723 13.27 19.43 -5.89
C GLU A 723 14.65 19.64 -6.55
N ASP A 724 15.00 20.90 -6.84
CA ASP A 724 16.33 21.26 -7.34
C ASP A 724 17.37 21.19 -6.21
N THR A 725 18.44 20.43 -6.41
CA THR A 725 19.60 20.41 -5.51
C THR A 725 20.71 21.33 -6.04
N THR A 726 20.90 22.48 -5.41
CA THR A 726 21.96 23.44 -5.79
C THR A 726 23.33 22.99 -5.27
N ALA A 727 24.19 22.53 -6.18
CA ALA A 727 25.60 22.34 -5.88
C ALA A 727 26.33 23.70 -5.85
N ALA A 728 26.96 24.03 -4.73
CA ALA A 728 27.84 25.18 -4.59
C ALA A 728 29.29 24.73 -4.45
N ALA A 729 30.15 25.15 -5.37
CA ALA A 729 31.59 24.94 -5.30
C ALA A 729 32.30 26.30 -5.40
N GLU A 730 33.03 26.68 -4.35
CA GLU A 730 33.95 27.83 -4.36
C GLU A 730 35.35 27.41 -3.93
N THR A 731 36.35 28.19 -4.33
CA THR A 731 37.78 27.87 -4.16
C THR A 731 38.58 29.13 -3.82
N ASN A 732 39.77 28.91 -3.23
CA ASN A 732 40.85 29.89 -3.01
C ASN A 732 40.68 30.95 -1.91
N ASN A 733 41.40 30.78 -0.79
CA ASN A 733 42.63 31.52 -0.44
C ASN A 733 43.27 30.80 0.78
N LYS A 734 44.59 30.61 0.98
CA LYS A 734 45.84 31.25 0.56
C LYS A 734 46.24 32.46 1.43
N GLN A 735 47.47 32.40 1.97
CA GLN A 735 48.06 33.23 3.04
C GLN A 735 47.48 32.93 4.44
N THR A 736 48.27 32.90 5.52
CA THR A 736 49.75 33.07 5.66
C THR A 736 50.43 31.77 6.05
#